data_AF-A0A956RTY4-F1
#
_entry.id   AF-A0A956RTY4-F1
#
_cell.length_a   1.000
_cell.length_b   1.000
_cell.length_c   1.000
_cell.angle_alpha   90.00
_cell.angle_beta   90.00
_cell.angle_gamma   90.00
#
_symmetry.space_group_name_H-M   'P 1'
#
loop_
_entity.id
_entity.type
_entity.pdbx_description
1 polymer ?
#
loop_
_entity_poly.entity_id
_entity_poly.type
_entity_poly.pdbx_seq_one_letter_code
_entity_poly.pdbx_strand_id
1 'polypeptide(L)'
;MKSLSRIIIFIVLIVGILQAQQPLSAPDSAHASYMAETASMLSELDEAIAANEMLINNYPNSDFTPTVMYQLMELHYRKAVAIYNHEMTKYEEALDQYDKGRLSVQPALPQVSYEPTIQRGIELLNAFPTADFLDKVLYRIAFCYFESGEKMKSVEYFSRLIANHPDSEYKEEARFRLGEIHFENHQYEEAAAIYSNLLLSYDGPFFNMALYKLGWSYYNTNQYDKAISAFIFLIDDLSQAAQASKDSLKGESSDLREEAITYVAECFAELGGAKIAERFLENMGEKEYSGAIFIRLGELYEERNFYEEASQTYELMLKIWPFAPRAPETQEKIVQGYVRAANKAQADKARDVMVATYSPGSEWSNKFPVGEFHDKAIELVSKNLYILATDAQANARENNSEQDYKVALARYMMYLEKFPDTEDAPKVQYYQAECFYELGDFVGASAAYEKVMINYPLSEFAAMAGYNRVIAAINIMDKAGKVQEDSSSIVLTDFIGTKKKATVTIPNHFYADLIHACNDFARVLPKDEKLPEVMMKYGEALFELGYFKLAADAYKMVLNRGEDNPYNLAAISMIAQSYYKNGDYMISEGWYRRITREYPDSVQYVDNAKNMVASAKFKIADKLREEGNVELASRALAVIASTSDNVEVAEKAIIQSATGYEESGNLRKAIILLENLRHRFPDSEQVDKSLLKAAQLSEKLGDNRRAAQDYLELVEIRPNSKFASTALYSAAVCYENLGDNEKAAELYDSYAATYKDDPGKRVEAMCKSGEASFKREDFKRAKEIFESVIRMYNKAANEGEMLDEYYVAQAHFMLGEMYFNHYLKIRLVEPLQKNISRKDAALQAVVKAYNDAATYQVADWKTAALHKLGEAFEEYAHFWWSSERPEGLDATQMASYEATLKGNKVEPYQLKAVEFYRSNIKLGEENNIQNDWIMRSRTRLVTLENVLGMAQASGQTATDFE
;
A
#
# COMPACT_ATOMS: atom_id res chain seq x y z
N MET A 1 -23.69 87.58 42.47
CA MET A 1 -22.50 87.46 43.34
C MET A 1 -22.58 86.33 44.38
N LYS A 2 -23.76 85.91 44.87
CA LYS A 2 -23.90 84.74 45.77
C LYS A 2 -23.85 83.35 45.08
N SER A 3 -23.99 83.24 43.75
CA SER A 3 -23.89 81.94 43.04
C SER A 3 -22.46 81.59 42.56
N LEU A 4 -21.59 82.56 42.33
CA LEU A 4 -20.19 82.34 41.94
C LEU A 4 -19.32 81.82 43.09
N SER A 5 -19.66 82.17 44.35
CA SER A 5 -18.95 81.66 45.54
C SER A 5 -19.24 80.19 45.85
N ARG A 6 -20.40 79.66 45.45
CA ARG A 6 -20.78 78.24 45.69
C ARG A 6 -20.13 77.31 44.67
N ILE A 7 -20.00 77.75 43.42
CA ILE A 7 -19.33 77.01 42.35
C ILE A 7 -17.82 76.95 42.61
N ILE A 8 -17.19 78.02 43.12
CA ILE A 8 -15.74 78.02 43.41
C ILE A 8 -15.40 77.16 44.63
N ILE A 9 -16.24 77.10 45.66
CA ILE A 9 -15.96 76.25 46.85
C ILE A 9 -16.20 74.76 46.54
N PHE A 10 -17.19 74.42 45.72
CA PHE A 10 -17.47 73.04 45.30
C PHE A 10 -16.42 72.52 44.29
N ILE A 11 -15.91 73.38 43.40
CA ILE A 11 -14.82 73.05 42.48
C ILE A 11 -13.49 72.89 43.23
N VAL A 12 -13.20 73.68 44.28
CA VAL A 12 -11.95 73.56 45.05
C VAL A 12 -11.92 72.28 45.91
N LEU A 13 -13.06 71.80 46.41
CA LEU A 13 -13.16 70.52 47.14
C LEU A 13 -13.03 69.30 46.22
N ILE A 14 -13.61 69.35 45.01
CA ILE A 14 -13.53 68.26 44.03
C ILE A 14 -12.15 68.21 43.36
N VAL A 15 -11.53 69.36 43.06
CA VAL A 15 -10.18 69.42 42.48
C VAL A 15 -9.11 68.96 43.48
N GLY A 16 -9.29 69.20 44.79
CA GLY A 16 -8.38 68.70 45.82
C GLY A 16 -8.39 67.17 45.97
N ILE A 17 -9.54 66.52 45.77
CA ILE A 17 -9.66 65.06 45.85
C ILE A 17 -9.24 64.39 44.53
N LEU A 18 -9.50 65.01 43.38
CA LEU A 18 -9.07 64.50 42.07
C LEU A 18 -7.58 64.68 41.77
N GLN A 19 -6.89 65.64 42.41
CA GLN A 19 -5.43 65.77 42.27
C GLN A 19 -4.64 64.74 43.09
N ALA A 20 -5.26 64.06 44.06
CA ALA A 20 -4.61 63.03 44.87
C ALA A 20 -4.56 61.63 44.21
N GLN A 21 -5.17 61.43 43.03
CA GLN A 21 -5.27 60.11 42.38
C GLN A 21 -4.56 60.01 41.01
N GLN A 22 -3.72 60.98 40.63
CA GLN A 22 -2.83 60.79 39.48
C GLN A 22 -1.38 60.58 39.94
N PRO A 23 -0.71 59.50 39.52
CA PRO A 23 0.73 59.38 39.72
C PRO A 23 1.42 60.44 38.87
N LEU A 24 1.92 61.49 39.52
CA LEU A 24 2.77 62.51 38.91
C LEU A 24 4.15 61.91 38.61
N SER A 25 4.35 61.47 37.36
CA SER A 25 5.69 61.23 36.83
C SER A 25 6.42 62.57 36.62
N ALA A 26 7.51 62.77 37.37
CA ALA A 26 8.25 64.02 37.63
C ALA A 26 8.56 64.95 36.43
N PRO A 27 8.76 66.27 36.70
CA PRO A 27 10.11 66.75 37.01
C PRO A 27 10.17 67.60 38.29
N ASP A 28 11.32 67.55 38.98
CA ASP A 28 11.65 68.24 40.25
C ASP A 28 11.29 69.76 40.32
N SER A 29 10.93 70.40 39.20
CA SER A 29 10.54 71.82 39.15
C SER A 29 9.08 72.10 39.50
N ALA A 30 8.15 71.15 39.31
CA ALA A 30 6.73 71.37 39.62
C ALA A 30 6.45 71.32 41.13
N HIS A 31 7.12 70.40 41.84
CA HIS A 31 7.03 70.30 43.30
C HIS A 31 7.63 71.51 44.00
N ALA A 32 8.80 71.99 43.56
CA ALA A 32 9.40 73.21 44.12
C ALA A 32 8.51 74.45 43.92
N SER A 33 7.81 74.55 42.78
CA SER A 33 6.82 75.61 42.53
C SER A 33 5.62 75.51 43.48
N TYR A 34 5.07 74.30 43.65
CA TYR A 34 3.95 74.04 44.56
C TYR A 34 4.31 74.34 46.04
N MET A 35 5.52 73.97 46.47
CA MET A 35 6.01 74.25 47.82
C MET A 35 6.24 75.75 48.09
N ALA A 36 6.63 76.51 47.06
CA ALA A 36 6.75 77.97 47.15
C ALA A 36 5.38 78.66 47.19
N GLU A 37 4.42 78.19 46.38
CA GLU A 37 3.06 78.70 46.34
C GLU A 37 2.30 78.43 47.65
N THR A 38 2.42 77.23 48.22
CA THR A 38 1.82 76.87 49.52
C THR A 38 2.42 77.67 50.67
N ALA A 39 3.73 77.91 50.67
CA ALA A 39 4.38 78.79 51.66
C ALA A 39 3.89 80.24 51.57
N SER A 40 3.70 80.78 50.36
CA SER A 40 3.11 82.11 50.15
C SER A 40 1.67 82.17 50.65
N MET A 41 0.86 81.15 50.34
CA MET A 41 -0.53 81.04 50.80
C MET A 41 -0.63 80.98 52.33
N LEU A 42 0.25 80.24 53.00
CA LEU A 42 0.29 80.17 54.47
C LEU A 42 0.59 81.53 55.10
N SER A 43 1.48 82.33 54.50
CA SER A 43 1.78 83.70 54.95
C SER A 43 0.56 84.61 54.80
N GLU A 44 -0.14 84.55 53.66
CA GLU A 44 -1.37 85.34 53.44
C GLU A 44 -2.49 84.95 54.42
N LEU A 45 -2.62 83.66 54.74
CA LEU A 45 -3.56 83.17 55.73
C LEU A 45 -3.23 83.68 57.14
N ASP A 46 -1.96 83.74 57.51
CA ASP A 46 -1.52 84.27 58.81
C ASP A 46 -1.83 85.76 58.97
N GLU A 47 -1.59 86.56 57.92
CA GLU A 47 -1.97 87.97 57.90
C GLU A 47 -3.48 88.16 58.02
N ALA A 48 -4.26 87.36 57.28
CA ALA A 48 -5.72 87.41 57.33
C ALA A 48 -6.25 87.00 58.72
N ILE A 49 -5.69 85.95 59.33
CA ILE A 49 -6.04 85.50 60.69
C ILE A 49 -5.77 86.63 61.69
N ALA A 50 -4.57 87.21 61.68
CA ALA A 50 -4.20 88.29 62.59
C ALA A 50 -5.10 89.53 62.44
N ALA A 51 -5.46 89.90 61.21
CA ALA A 51 -6.37 91.00 60.94
C ALA A 51 -7.79 90.73 61.50
N ASN A 52 -8.31 89.51 61.35
CA ASN A 52 -9.61 89.13 61.89
C ASN A 52 -9.59 89.07 63.42
N GLU A 53 -8.53 88.53 64.04
CA GLU A 53 -8.36 88.52 65.49
C GLU A 53 -8.30 89.95 66.06
N MET A 54 -7.58 90.86 65.40
CA MET A 54 -7.53 92.27 65.79
C MET A 54 -8.91 92.93 65.68
N LEU A 55 -9.67 92.62 64.63
CA LEU A 55 -11.02 93.17 64.42
C LEU A 55 -12.00 92.67 65.49
N ILE A 56 -11.95 91.38 65.86
CA ILE A 56 -12.75 90.80 66.94
C ILE A 56 -12.38 91.41 68.30
N ASN A 57 -11.09 91.57 68.59
CA ASN A 57 -10.62 92.16 69.85
C ASN A 57 -11.01 93.64 70.01
N ASN A 58 -10.96 94.42 68.92
CA ASN A 58 -11.33 95.84 68.95
C ASN A 58 -12.84 96.06 69.00
N TYR A 59 -13.63 95.12 68.46
CA TYR A 59 -15.08 95.22 68.38
C TYR A 59 -15.75 93.90 68.80
N PRO A 60 -15.70 93.50 70.08
CA PRO A 60 -16.17 92.18 70.51
C PRO A 60 -17.70 92.02 70.51
N ASN A 61 -18.47 93.11 70.51
CA ASN A 61 -19.93 93.12 70.59
C ASN A 61 -20.59 93.81 69.38
N SER A 62 -19.92 93.87 68.22
CA SER A 62 -20.50 94.49 67.03
C SER A 62 -21.40 93.50 66.27
N ASP A 63 -22.38 94.02 65.53
CA ASP A 63 -23.27 93.20 64.71
C ASP A 63 -22.51 92.35 63.67
N PHE A 64 -21.32 92.80 63.24
CA PHE A 64 -20.48 92.02 62.32
C PHE A 64 -19.60 90.97 63.01
N THR A 65 -19.42 91.03 64.33
CA THR A 65 -18.47 90.18 65.07
C THR A 65 -18.72 88.68 64.87
N PRO A 66 -19.96 88.17 64.91
CA PRO A 66 -20.22 86.75 64.63
C PRO A 66 -19.76 86.34 63.22
N THR A 67 -19.92 87.23 62.24
CA THR A 67 -19.50 86.98 60.84
C THR A 67 -17.99 86.93 60.73
N VAL A 68 -17.28 87.82 61.42
CA VAL A 68 -15.81 87.87 61.46
C VAL A 68 -15.24 86.65 62.21
N MET A 69 -15.89 86.20 63.28
CA MET A 69 -15.54 84.95 63.97
C MET A 69 -15.75 83.72 63.08
N TYR A 70 -16.83 83.68 62.30
CA TYR A 70 -17.03 82.63 61.30
C TYR A 70 -15.94 82.66 60.21
N GLN A 71 -15.59 83.84 59.71
CA GLN A 71 -14.48 84.00 58.77
C GLN A 71 -13.15 83.53 59.36
N LEU A 72 -12.88 83.88 60.62
CA LEU A 72 -11.69 83.42 61.34
C LEU A 72 -11.65 81.89 61.46
N MET A 73 -12.77 81.25 61.80
CA MET A 73 -12.90 79.79 61.81
C MET A 73 -12.58 79.19 60.44
N GLU A 74 -13.16 79.72 59.35
CA GLU A 74 -12.90 79.24 57.99
C GLU A 74 -11.44 79.47 57.54
N LEU A 75 -10.80 80.56 57.99
CA LEU A 75 -9.37 80.81 57.74
C LEU A 75 -8.49 79.79 58.46
N HIS A 76 -8.80 79.45 59.71
CA HIS A 76 -8.12 78.37 60.43
C HIS A 76 -8.31 77.01 59.75
N TYR A 77 -9.49 76.73 59.22
CA TYR A 77 -9.74 75.51 58.45
C TYR A 77 -8.86 75.45 57.20
N ARG A 78 -8.85 76.53 56.40
CA ARG A 78 -8.00 76.63 55.20
C ARG A 78 -6.53 76.49 55.53
N LYS A 79 -6.08 77.08 56.64
CA LYS A 79 -4.71 76.95 57.13
C LYS A 79 -4.40 75.51 57.51
N ALA A 80 -5.30 74.82 58.22
CA ALA A 80 -5.11 73.42 58.58
C ALA A 80 -4.98 72.51 57.35
N VAL A 81 -5.85 72.69 56.34
CA VAL A 81 -5.77 71.97 55.06
C VAL A 81 -4.48 72.29 54.30
N ALA A 82 -4.08 73.57 54.23
CA ALA A 82 -2.84 73.98 53.56
C ALA A 82 -1.59 73.39 54.24
N ILE A 83 -1.56 73.37 55.59
CA ILE A 83 -0.50 72.71 56.36
C ILE A 83 -0.48 71.22 56.07
N TYR A 84 -1.64 70.54 56.11
CA TYR A 84 -1.71 69.12 55.83
C TYR A 84 -1.22 68.78 54.43
N ASN A 85 -1.66 69.51 53.41
CA ASN A 85 -1.21 69.31 52.04
C ASN A 85 0.31 69.51 51.91
N HIS A 86 0.85 70.56 52.54
CA HIS A 86 2.29 70.81 52.59
C HIS A 86 3.07 69.67 53.25
N GLU A 87 2.57 69.14 54.36
CA GLU A 87 3.18 67.99 55.05
C GLU A 87 2.98 66.68 54.26
N MET A 88 1.87 66.51 53.55
CA MET A 88 1.64 65.37 52.65
C MET A 88 2.60 65.38 51.47
N THR A 89 2.85 66.54 50.85
CA THR A 89 3.87 66.66 49.79
C THR A 89 5.24 66.24 50.32
N LYS A 90 5.64 66.70 51.52
CA LYS A 90 6.90 66.27 52.16
C LYS A 90 6.91 64.77 52.49
N TYR A 91 5.77 64.23 52.92
CA TYR A 91 5.61 62.80 53.20
C TYR A 91 5.79 61.96 51.94
N GLU A 92 5.17 62.35 50.82
CA GLU A 92 5.33 61.69 49.52
C GLU A 92 6.79 61.73 49.04
N GLU A 93 7.45 62.90 49.17
CA GLU A 93 8.89 63.03 48.88
C GLU A 93 9.73 62.08 49.75
N ALA A 94 9.47 62.05 51.05
CA ALA A 94 10.18 61.17 51.98
C ALA A 94 9.87 59.68 51.71
N LEU A 95 8.64 59.34 51.32
CA LEU A 95 8.22 57.97 51.02
C LEU A 95 8.92 57.48 49.76
N ASP A 96 9.01 58.32 48.73
CA ASP A 96 9.79 58.02 47.53
C ASP A 96 11.29 57.83 47.84
N GLN A 97 11.88 58.65 48.72
CA GLN A 97 13.27 58.42 49.16
C GLN A 97 13.44 57.13 49.98
N TYR A 98 12.42 56.72 50.75
CA TYR A 98 12.40 55.46 51.49
C TYR A 98 12.29 54.25 50.55
N ASP A 99 11.36 54.27 49.59
CA ASP A 99 11.17 53.21 48.58
C ASP A 99 12.43 53.05 47.70
N LYS A 100 13.16 54.14 47.46
CA LYS A 100 14.48 54.15 46.79
C LYS A 100 15.65 53.75 47.70
N GLY A 101 15.40 53.37 48.96
CA GLY A 101 16.39 52.89 49.93
C GLY A 101 17.35 53.96 50.48
N ARG A 102 17.04 55.25 50.32
CA ARG A 102 17.87 56.38 50.78
C ARG A 102 17.54 56.83 52.19
N LEU A 103 16.33 56.53 52.68
CA LEU A 103 15.93 56.66 54.08
C LEU A 103 15.83 55.26 54.70
N SER A 104 16.27 55.11 55.94
CA SER A 104 16.25 53.83 56.67
C SER A 104 14.96 53.61 57.48
N VAL A 105 14.12 54.63 57.61
CA VAL A 105 12.87 54.60 58.37
C VAL A 105 11.77 55.14 57.48
N GLN A 106 10.64 54.42 57.43
CA GLN A 106 9.46 54.86 56.68
C GLN A 106 8.91 56.14 57.32
N PRO A 107 8.65 57.20 56.54
CA PRO A 107 8.05 58.42 57.09
C PRO A 107 6.65 58.13 57.66
N ALA A 108 6.27 58.87 58.70
CA ALA A 108 4.93 58.77 59.28
C ALA A 108 3.92 59.57 58.44
N LEU A 109 2.76 58.98 58.15
CA LEU A 109 1.67 59.66 57.46
C LEU A 109 1.21 60.87 58.30
N PRO A 110 1.26 62.10 57.77
CA PRO A 110 0.82 63.27 58.53
C PRO A 110 -0.69 63.19 58.79
N GLN A 111 -1.12 63.84 59.85
CA GLN A 111 -2.53 63.92 60.25
C GLN A 111 -2.93 65.38 60.28
N VAL A 112 -4.09 65.70 59.71
CA VAL A 112 -4.60 67.08 59.74
C VAL A 112 -5.10 67.42 61.15
N SER A 113 -4.68 68.57 61.66
CA SER A 113 -5.12 69.08 62.97
C SER A 113 -6.09 70.24 62.80
N TYR A 114 -7.37 70.00 63.10
CA TYR A 114 -8.42 71.01 63.03
C TYR A 114 -8.69 71.73 64.35
N GLU A 115 -7.88 71.52 65.38
CA GLU A 115 -8.12 72.03 66.73
C GLU A 115 -8.42 73.56 66.76
N PRO A 116 -7.67 74.43 66.06
CA PRO A 116 -7.99 75.86 66.03
C PRO A 116 -9.34 76.15 65.38
N THR A 117 -9.71 75.40 64.33
CA THR A 117 -11.00 75.55 63.64
C THR A 117 -12.14 75.17 64.57
N ILE A 118 -12.04 74.01 65.21
CA ILE A 118 -13.05 73.49 66.11
C ILE A 118 -13.24 74.42 67.32
N GLN A 119 -12.14 74.86 67.94
CA GLN A 119 -12.17 75.76 69.08
C GLN A 119 -12.85 77.10 68.74
N ARG A 120 -12.51 77.73 67.61
CA ARG A 120 -13.17 78.97 67.16
C ARG A 120 -14.64 78.76 66.82
N GLY A 121 -15.00 77.61 66.26
CA GLY A 121 -16.39 77.23 66.02
C GLY A 121 -17.20 77.06 67.31
N ILE A 122 -16.63 76.41 68.33
CA ILE A 122 -17.27 76.24 69.65
C ILE A 122 -17.43 77.59 70.35
N GLU A 123 -16.41 78.45 70.31
CA GLU A 123 -16.48 79.83 70.83
C GLU A 123 -17.62 80.62 70.18
N LEU A 124 -17.74 80.53 68.85
CA LEU A 124 -18.81 81.16 68.09
C LEU A 124 -20.21 80.63 68.46
N LEU A 125 -20.37 79.31 68.60
CA LEU A 125 -21.64 78.70 69.03
C LEU A 125 -22.06 79.16 70.43
N ASN A 126 -21.10 79.34 71.35
CA ASN A 126 -21.36 79.72 72.73
C ASN A 126 -21.61 81.23 72.88
N ALA A 127 -20.83 82.07 72.20
CA ALA A 127 -20.93 83.52 72.30
C ALA A 127 -22.14 84.07 71.54
N PHE A 128 -22.55 83.42 70.44
CA PHE A 128 -23.61 83.91 69.56
C PHE A 128 -24.60 82.81 69.18
N PRO A 129 -25.38 82.26 70.15
CA PRO A 129 -26.26 81.10 69.95
C PRO A 129 -27.47 81.35 69.03
N THR A 130 -27.70 82.60 68.59
CA THR A 130 -28.82 82.99 67.73
C THR A 130 -28.36 83.51 66.35
N ALA A 131 -27.10 83.29 65.95
CA ALA A 131 -26.64 83.73 64.63
C ALA A 131 -27.29 82.92 63.48
N ASP A 132 -27.61 83.58 62.37
CA ASP A 132 -28.37 82.98 61.26
C ASP A 132 -27.60 81.92 60.45
N PHE A 133 -26.29 81.74 60.71
CA PHE A 133 -25.41 80.81 60.00
C PHE A 133 -24.80 79.72 60.90
N LEU A 134 -25.38 79.50 62.09
CA LEU A 134 -24.88 78.46 63.01
C LEU A 134 -24.95 77.06 62.45
N ASP A 135 -25.84 76.80 61.49
CA ASP A 135 -25.88 75.54 60.73
C ASP A 135 -24.54 75.27 60.02
N LYS A 136 -23.93 76.29 59.41
CA LYS A 136 -22.60 76.20 58.77
C LYS A 136 -21.49 75.92 59.76
N VAL A 137 -21.60 76.51 60.95
CA VAL A 137 -20.63 76.31 62.04
C VAL A 137 -20.72 74.88 62.56
N LEU A 138 -21.93 74.40 62.84
CA LEU A 138 -22.17 73.02 63.27
C LEU A 138 -21.68 72.02 62.22
N TYR A 139 -21.97 72.26 60.94
CA TYR A 139 -21.48 71.43 59.84
C TYR A 139 -19.95 71.40 59.80
N ARG A 140 -19.29 72.56 59.84
CA ARG A 140 -17.82 72.63 59.78
C ARG A 140 -17.18 71.89 60.95
N ILE A 141 -17.68 72.07 62.17
CA ILE A 141 -17.17 71.35 63.35
C ILE A 141 -17.37 69.84 63.18
N ALA A 142 -18.57 69.42 62.79
CA ALA A 142 -18.89 68.00 62.57
C ALA A 142 -17.99 67.38 61.50
N PHE A 143 -17.75 68.10 60.40
CA PHE A 143 -16.87 67.71 59.31
C PHE A 143 -15.41 67.62 59.78
N CYS A 144 -14.91 68.61 60.53
CA CYS A 144 -13.57 68.56 61.10
C CYS A 144 -13.39 67.35 62.03
N TYR A 145 -14.37 67.05 62.90
CA TYR A 145 -14.30 65.85 63.73
C TYR A 145 -14.38 64.55 62.92
N PHE A 146 -15.17 64.53 61.84
CA PHE A 146 -15.27 63.39 60.93
C PHE A 146 -13.90 63.10 60.29
N GLU A 147 -13.28 64.11 59.67
CA GLU A 147 -11.98 64.01 59.02
C GLU A 147 -10.84 63.70 60.01
N SER A 148 -10.94 64.15 61.27
CA SER A 148 -9.99 63.78 62.32
C SER A 148 -10.20 62.36 62.88
N GLY A 149 -11.17 61.59 62.38
CA GLY A 149 -11.49 60.24 62.88
C GLY A 149 -12.22 60.20 64.23
N GLU A 150 -12.57 61.36 64.78
CA GLU A 150 -13.30 61.53 66.05
C GLU A 150 -14.81 61.35 65.82
N LYS A 151 -15.18 60.18 65.30
CA LYS A 151 -16.53 59.84 64.78
C LYS A 151 -17.66 60.13 65.76
N MET A 152 -17.49 59.84 67.05
CA MET A 152 -18.55 60.07 68.05
C MET A 152 -18.84 61.57 68.28
N LYS A 153 -17.81 62.41 68.23
CA LYS A 153 -18.00 63.87 68.31
C LYS A 153 -18.67 64.37 67.04
N SER A 154 -18.26 63.85 65.88
CA SER A 154 -18.91 64.17 64.60
C SER A 154 -20.41 63.84 64.61
N VAL A 155 -20.80 62.65 65.11
CA VAL A 155 -22.20 62.24 65.29
C VAL A 155 -22.99 63.25 66.11
N GLU A 156 -22.44 63.75 67.22
CA GLU A 156 -23.09 64.76 68.06
C GLU A 156 -23.42 66.03 67.27
N TYR A 157 -22.43 66.59 66.57
CA TYR A 157 -22.60 67.86 65.86
C TYR A 157 -23.45 67.73 64.58
N PHE A 158 -23.32 66.63 63.83
CA PHE A 158 -24.23 66.36 62.70
C PHE A 158 -25.68 66.14 63.17
N SER A 159 -25.88 65.41 64.28
CA SER A 159 -27.22 65.22 64.87
C SER A 159 -27.84 66.54 65.34
N ARG A 160 -27.03 67.41 65.97
CA ARG A 160 -27.46 68.77 66.37
C ARG A 160 -27.84 69.63 65.17
N LEU A 161 -27.09 69.56 64.08
CA LEU A 161 -27.43 70.25 62.84
C LEU A 161 -28.79 69.79 62.31
N ILE A 162 -29.00 68.48 62.19
CA ILE A 162 -30.25 67.90 61.66
C ILE A 162 -31.45 68.24 62.55
N ALA A 163 -31.27 68.22 63.88
CA ALA A 163 -32.35 68.47 64.84
C ALA A 163 -32.72 69.97 64.95
N ASN A 164 -31.73 70.86 64.98
CA ASN A 164 -31.95 72.28 65.27
C ASN A 164 -32.11 73.13 64.01
N HIS A 165 -31.62 72.66 62.86
CA HIS A 165 -31.65 73.38 61.59
C HIS A 165 -32.22 72.49 60.46
N PRO A 166 -33.51 72.11 60.53
CA PRO A 166 -34.13 71.19 59.56
C PRO A 166 -34.22 71.73 58.12
N ASP A 167 -34.05 73.05 57.94
CA ASP A 167 -34.04 73.73 56.64
C ASP A 167 -32.62 74.03 56.11
N SER A 168 -31.56 73.57 56.81
CA SER A 168 -30.18 73.81 56.40
C SER A 168 -29.86 73.12 55.07
N GLU A 169 -29.09 73.80 54.21
CA GLU A 169 -28.56 73.22 52.97
C GLU A 169 -27.58 72.06 53.22
N TYR A 170 -27.02 71.97 54.43
CA TYR A 170 -26.10 70.91 54.83
C TYR A 170 -26.79 69.69 55.45
N LYS A 171 -28.11 69.74 55.65
CA LYS A 171 -28.85 68.65 56.33
C LYS A 171 -28.68 67.31 55.64
N GLU A 172 -28.80 67.28 54.31
CA GLU A 172 -28.75 66.03 53.55
C GLU A 172 -27.35 65.42 53.59
N GLU A 173 -26.30 66.22 53.44
CA GLU A 173 -24.92 65.74 53.60
C GLU A 173 -24.64 65.31 55.04
N ALA A 174 -25.04 66.10 56.04
CA ALA A 174 -24.87 65.74 57.45
C ALA A 174 -25.52 64.40 57.77
N ARG A 175 -26.71 64.15 57.22
CA ARG A 175 -27.42 62.88 57.38
C ARG A 175 -26.72 61.74 56.63
N PHE A 176 -26.20 61.99 55.42
CA PHE A 176 -25.43 60.99 54.68
C PHE A 176 -24.14 60.61 55.42
N ARG A 177 -23.37 61.58 55.89
CA ARG A 177 -22.16 61.36 56.71
C ARG A 177 -22.48 60.62 58.01
N LEU A 178 -23.60 60.94 58.65
CA LEU A 178 -24.06 60.20 59.83
C LEU A 178 -24.34 58.73 59.50
N GLY A 179 -25.00 58.47 58.36
CA GLY A 179 -25.19 57.12 57.82
C GLY A 179 -23.87 56.39 57.59
N GLU A 180 -22.91 57.04 56.93
CA GLU A 180 -21.56 56.49 56.69
C GLU A 180 -20.84 56.13 58.00
N ILE A 181 -20.92 56.98 59.02
CA ILE A 181 -20.31 56.70 60.33
C ILE A 181 -20.91 55.43 60.95
N HIS A 182 -22.24 55.29 60.94
CA HIS A 182 -22.89 54.08 61.46
C HIS A 182 -22.55 52.85 60.61
N PHE A 183 -22.54 52.99 59.29
CA PHE A 183 -22.21 51.94 58.35
C PHE A 183 -20.78 51.41 58.54
N GLU A 184 -19.80 52.30 58.63
CA GLU A 184 -18.39 51.95 58.88
C GLU A 184 -18.16 51.34 60.27
N ASN A 185 -19.04 51.63 61.24
CA ASN A 185 -19.03 51.02 62.57
C ASN A 185 -19.80 49.68 62.62
N HIS A 186 -20.23 49.14 61.47
CA HIS A 186 -21.04 47.92 61.35
C HIS A 186 -22.41 47.99 62.04
N GLN A 187 -22.93 49.20 62.28
CA GLN A 187 -24.25 49.47 62.84
C GLN A 187 -25.26 49.60 61.70
N TYR A 188 -25.52 48.48 61.03
CA TYR A 188 -26.24 48.44 59.76
C TYR A 188 -27.73 48.78 59.92
N GLU A 189 -28.37 48.41 61.03
CA GLU A 189 -29.77 48.76 61.30
C GLU A 189 -29.95 50.28 61.46
N GLU A 190 -29.06 50.93 62.21
CA GLU A 190 -29.06 52.38 62.39
C GLU A 190 -28.73 53.09 61.07
N ALA A 191 -27.73 52.62 60.34
CA ALA A 191 -27.38 53.14 59.03
C ALA A 191 -28.57 53.02 58.05
N ALA A 192 -29.23 51.86 58.00
CA ALA A 192 -30.41 51.65 57.17
C ALA A 192 -31.56 52.61 57.50
N ALA A 193 -31.80 52.89 58.79
CA ALA A 193 -32.81 53.87 59.20
C ALA A 193 -32.46 55.29 58.72
N ILE A 194 -31.18 55.67 58.79
CA ILE A 194 -30.70 56.98 58.35
C ILE A 194 -30.76 57.12 56.82
N TYR A 195 -30.26 56.13 56.08
CA TYR A 195 -30.32 56.14 54.61
C TYR A 195 -31.77 56.11 54.13
N SER A 196 -32.66 55.31 54.72
CA SER A 196 -34.09 55.31 54.36
C SER A 196 -34.74 56.69 54.52
N ASN A 197 -34.27 57.50 55.48
CA ASN A 197 -34.76 58.87 55.64
C ASN A 197 -34.22 59.82 54.54
N LEU A 198 -33.00 59.62 54.05
CA LEU A 198 -32.47 60.36 52.90
C LEU A 198 -33.27 60.12 51.63
N LEU A 199 -33.83 58.92 51.46
CA LEU A 199 -34.62 58.56 50.29
C LEU A 199 -35.98 59.25 50.22
N LEU A 200 -36.39 59.99 51.26
CA LEU A 200 -37.57 60.86 51.20
C LEU A 200 -37.37 62.07 50.25
N SER A 201 -36.12 62.44 49.96
CA SER A 201 -35.74 63.48 49.00
C SER A 201 -35.19 62.83 47.71
N TYR A 202 -36.03 62.64 46.69
CA TYR A 202 -35.63 61.95 45.45
C TYR A 202 -34.53 62.68 44.65
N ASP A 203 -34.55 64.02 44.66
CA ASP A 203 -33.63 64.85 43.86
C ASP A 203 -32.31 65.17 44.60
N GLY A 204 -32.04 64.52 45.75
CA GLY A 204 -30.88 64.79 46.58
C GLY A 204 -29.57 64.26 45.97
N PRO A 205 -28.42 64.95 46.13
CA PRO A 205 -27.15 64.53 45.54
C PRO A 205 -26.61 63.20 46.09
N PHE A 206 -27.14 62.71 47.21
CA PHE A 206 -26.74 61.45 47.85
C PHE A 206 -27.72 60.30 47.59
N PHE A 207 -28.76 60.50 46.78
CA PHE A 207 -29.86 59.56 46.63
C PHE A 207 -29.39 58.15 46.21
N ASN A 208 -28.61 58.04 45.13
CA ASN A 208 -28.13 56.76 44.61
C ASN A 208 -27.12 56.07 45.54
N MET A 209 -26.22 56.83 46.16
CA MET A 209 -25.30 56.27 47.14
C MET A 209 -26.03 55.83 48.42
N ALA A 210 -27.05 56.57 48.85
CA ALA A 210 -27.89 56.18 49.99
C ALA A 210 -28.70 54.90 49.69
N LEU A 211 -29.24 54.74 48.48
CA LEU A 211 -29.88 53.49 48.03
C LEU A 211 -28.92 52.31 48.05
N TYR A 212 -27.72 52.50 47.52
CA TYR A 212 -26.68 51.47 47.50
C TYR A 212 -26.28 51.04 48.92
N LYS A 213 -25.98 52.01 49.80
CA LYS A 213 -25.61 51.74 51.19
C LYS A 213 -26.77 51.18 52.01
N LEU A 214 -28.01 51.56 51.70
CA LEU A 214 -29.21 50.95 52.27
C LEU A 214 -29.34 49.47 51.86
N GLY A 215 -29.16 49.16 50.58
CA GLY A 215 -29.13 47.80 50.06
C GLY A 215 -28.08 46.94 50.76
N TRP A 216 -26.86 47.46 50.91
CA TRP A 216 -25.79 46.81 51.67
C TRP A 216 -26.13 46.62 53.15
N SER A 217 -26.75 47.60 53.78
CA SER A 217 -27.14 47.50 55.18
C SER A 217 -28.19 46.40 55.38
N TYR A 218 -29.14 46.26 54.45
CA TYR A 218 -30.09 45.15 54.46
C TYR A 218 -29.43 43.80 54.15
N TYR A 219 -28.47 43.76 53.21
CA TYR A 219 -27.71 42.56 52.90
C TYR A 219 -26.93 42.04 54.12
N ASN A 220 -26.19 42.91 54.81
CA ASN A 220 -25.39 42.56 55.99
C ASN A 220 -26.23 42.19 57.22
N THR A 221 -27.53 42.49 57.19
CA THR A 221 -28.50 42.09 58.23
C THR A 221 -29.39 40.93 57.79
N ASN A 222 -29.03 40.25 56.69
CA ASN A 222 -29.74 39.11 56.08
C ASN A 222 -31.21 39.40 55.69
N GLN A 223 -31.56 40.67 55.50
CA GLN A 223 -32.87 41.10 55.01
C GLN A 223 -32.85 41.17 53.48
N TYR A 224 -32.61 40.03 52.83
CA TYR A 224 -32.34 39.94 51.40
C TYR A 224 -33.50 40.42 50.51
N ASP A 225 -34.75 40.25 50.94
CA ASP A 225 -35.94 40.78 50.25
C ASP A 225 -35.94 42.31 50.17
N LYS A 226 -35.57 42.97 51.28
CA LYS A 226 -35.41 44.43 51.33
C LYS A 226 -34.18 44.89 50.58
N ALA A 227 -33.08 44.15 50.66
CA ALA A 227 -31.85 44.43 49.92
C ALA A 227 -32.09 44.39 48.41
N ILE A 228 -32.74 43.33 47.90
CA ILE A 228 -33.14 43.21 46.48
C ILE A 228 -33.99 44.41 46.10
N SER A 229 -35.00 44.77 46.90
CA SER A 229 -35.87 45.91 46.60
C SER A 229 -35.08 47.23 46.47
N ALA A 230 -34.13 47.48 47.38
CA ALA A 230 -33.29 48.69 47.34
C ALA A 230 -32.34 48.71 46.14
N PHE A 231 -31.66 47.60 45.85
CA PHE A 231 -30.75 47.51 44.71
C PHE A 231 -31.48 47.52 43.36
N ILE A 232 -32.64 46.87 43.24
CA ILE A 232 -33.46 46.94 42.02
C ILE A 232 -33.95 48.35 41.78
N PHE A 233 -34.35 49.07 42.84
CA PHE A 233 -34.73 50.47 42.72
C PHE A 233 -33.56 51.33 42.23
N LEU A 234 -32.35 51.10 42.75
CA LEU A 234 -31.13 51.75 42.27
C LEU A 234 -30.84 51.44 40.79
N ILE A 235 -30.97 50.17 40.38
CA ILE A 235 -30.79 49.77 38.98
C ILE A 235 -31.82 50.44 38.07
N ASP A 236 -33.09 50.50 38.50
CA ASP A 236 -34.18 51.16 37.77
C ASP A 236 -33.91 52.67 37.61
N ASP A 237 -33.53 53.38 38.68
CA ASP A 237 -33.22 54.82 38.63
C ASP A 237 -32.04 55.10 37.70
N LEU A 238 -30.93 54.39 37.87
CA LEU A 238 -29.74 54.55 37.03
C LEU A 238 -30.03 54.23 35.56
N SER A 239 -30.84 53.20 35.30
CA SER A 239 -31.22 52.83 33.92
C SER A 239 -32.14 53.89 33.29
N GLN A 240 -33.09 54.46 34.05
CA GLN A 240 -33.94 55.55 33.56
C GLN A 240 -33.14 56.83 33.31
N ALA A 241 -32.20 57.17 34.20
CA ALA A 241 -31.32 58.32 34.03
C ALA A 241 -30.47 58.20 32.75
N ALA A 242 -29.92 57.02 32.48
CA ALA A 242 -29.16 56.74 31.25
C ALA A 242 -30.02 56.83 29.98
N GLN A 243 -31.25 56.30 30.02
CA GLN A 243 -32.18 56.39 28.90
C GLN A 243 -32.59 57.85 28.62
N ALA A 244 -32.82 58.64 29.67
CA ALA A 244 -33.19 60.05 29.56
C ALA A 244 -32.05 60.92 29.00
N SER A 245 -30.80 60.62 29.37
CA SER A 245 -29.62 61.35 28.88
C SER A 245 -29.18 60.96 27.47
N LYS A 246 -29.66 59.82 26.94
CA LYS A 246 -29.18 59.18 25.69
C LYS A 246 -27.68 58.83 25.71
N ASP A 247 -27.04 58.92 26.86
CA ASP A 247 -25.64 58.59 27.08
C ASP A 247 -25.54 57.27 27.86
N SER A 248 -24.52 56.48 27.56
CA SER A 248 -24.15 55.35 28.40
C SER A 248 -23.73 55.84 29.79
N LEU A 249 -24.09 55.09 30.84
CA LEU A 249 -23.54 55.30 32.18
C LEU A 249 -22.01 55.28 32.11
N LYS A 250 -21.35 56.23 32.77
CA LYS A 250 -19.88 56.33 32.82
C LYS A 250 -19.42 56.57 34.25
N GLY A 251 -18.26 56.00 34.59
CA GLY A 251 -17.68 56.11 35.92
C GLY A 251 -18.57 55.48 36.99
N GLU A 252 -18.62 56.12 38.15
CA GLU A 252 -19.25 55.63 39.38
C GLU A 252 -20.69 55.11 39.20
N SER A 253 -21.50 55.72 38.33
CA SER A 253 -22.88 55.27 38.10
C SER A 253 -22.98 53.93 37.33
N SER A 254 -21.99 53.60 36.51
CA SER A 254 -21.92 52.29 35.85
C SER A 254 -21.52 51.22 36.87
N ASP A 255 -20.48 51.52 37.66
CA ASP A 255 -19.94 50.61 38.68
C ASP A 255 -21.01 50.27 39.72
N LEU A 256 -21.72 51.29 40.23
CA LEU A 256 -22.83 51.09 41.18
C LEU A 256 -23.95 50.21 40.62
N ARG A 257 -24.26 50.33 39.33
CA ARG A 257 -25.30 49.50 38.69
C ARG A 257 -24.86 48.05 38.59
N GLU A 258 -23.61 47.79 38.19
CA GLU A 258 -23.06 46.43 38.07
C GLU A 258 -22.92 45.75 39.44
N GLU A 259 -22.45 46.49 40.45
CA GLU A 259 -22.40 46.00 41.81
C GLU A 259 -23.79 45.71 42.37
N ALA A 260 -24.77 46.58 42.12
CA ALA A 260 -26.16 46.33 42.53
C ALA A 260 -26.73 45.05 41.89
N ILE A 261 -26.47 44.80 40.61
CA ILE A 261 -26.87 43.55 39.94
C ILE A 261 -26.20 42.33 40.61
N THR A 262 -24.93 42.47 40.99
CA THR A 262 -24.19 41.42 41.70
C THR A 262 -24.81 41.12 43.06
N TYR A 263 -25.10 42.14 43.86
CA TYR A 263 -25.76 41.93 45.16
C TYR A 263 -27.18 41.38 45.03
N VAL A 264 -27.94 41.77 44.00
CA VAL A 264 -29.25 41.17 43.71
C VAL A 264 -29.10 39.69 43.42
N ALA A 265 -28.13 39.29 42.60
CA ALA A 265 -27.84 37.90 42.31
C ALA A 265 -27.44 37.13 43.58
N GLU A 266 -26.57 37.69 44.43
CA GLU A 266 -26.20 37.10 45.71
C GLU A 266 -27.41 36.93 46.64
N CYS A 267 -28.26 37.95 46.78
CA CYS A 267 -29.48 37.87 47.56
C CYS A 267 -30.42 36.77 47.06
N PHE A 268 -30.57 36.62 45.74
CA PHE A 268 -31.36 35.53 45.18
C PHE A 268 -30.74 34.17 45.47
N ALA A 269 -29.41 34.03 45.37
CA ALA A 269 -28.73 32.79 45.73
C ALA A 269 -29.02 32.37 47.18
N GLU A 270 -29.04 33.33 48.12
CA GLU A 270 -29.34 33.05 49.54
C GLU A 270 -30.85 32.78 49.80
N LEU A 271 -31.76 33.39 49.04
CA LEU A 271 -33.21 33.21 49.25
C LEU A 271 -33.79 31.92 48.66
N GLY A 272 -33.17 31.36 47.61
CA GLY A 272 -33.66 30.14 46.93
C GLY A 272 -33.42 30.07 45.42
N GLY A 273 -32.54 30.91 44.90
CA GLY A 273 -31.96 30.85 43.56
C GLY A 273 -32.89 31.31 42.43
N ALA A 274 -32.62 30.76 41.23
CA ALA A 274 -33.20 31.23 39.98
C ALA A 274 -34.74 31.17 39.93
N LYS A 275 -35.36 30.20 40.62
CA LYS A 275 -36.82 30.07 40.67
C LYS A 275 -37.49 31.22 41.42
N ILE A 276 -36.82 31.76 42.45
CA ILE A 276 -37.31 32.93 43.17
C ILE A 276 -37.06 34.18 42.33
N ALA A 277 -35.89 34.27 41.68
CA ALA A 277 -35.59 35.36 40.74
C ALA A 277 -36.62 35.44 39.60
N GLU A 278 -36.99 34.30 38.98
CA GLU A 278 -38.04 34.22 37.96
C GLU A 278 -39.36 34.78 38.47
N ARG A 279 -39.89 34.26 39.57
CA ARG A 279 -41.17 34.72 40.13
C ARG A 279 -41.15 36.20 40.53
N PHE A 280 -40.03 36.67 41.06
CA PHE A 280 -39.86 38.06 41.46
C PHE A 280 -39.90 38.97 40.23
N LEU A 281 -39.15 38.64 39.18
CA LEU A 281 -39.07 39.41 37.94
C LEU A 281 -40.38 39.33 37.13
N GLU A 282 -41.06 38.18 37.12
CA GLU A 282 -42.41 38.05 36.51
C GLU A 282 -43.41 39.03 37.13
N ASN A 283 -43.41 39.18 38.45
CA ASN A 283 -44.30 40.12 39.15
C ASN A 283 -43.98 41.59 38.85
N MET A 284 -42.73 41.91 38.53
CA MET A 284 -42.29 43.27 38.20
C MET A 284 -42.55 43.65 36.73
N GLY A 285 -42.82 42.67 35.87
CA GLY A 285 -42.86 42.84 34.42
C GLY A 285 -41.46 42.84 33.79
N GLU A 286 -41.38 42.58 32.49
CA GLU A 286 -40.11 42.44 31.78
C GLU A 286 -39.29 43.75 31.78
N LYS A 287 -38.12 43.71 32.42
CA LYS A 287 -37.15 44.83 32.49
C LYS A 287 -35.85 44.48 31.77
N GLU A 288 -35.20 45.48 31.18
CA GLU A 288 -33.97 45.32 30.38
C GLU A 288 -32.82 44.60 31.13
N TYR A 289 -32.67 44.85 32.44
CA TYR A 289 -31.62 44.23 33.26
C TYR A 289 -31.96 42.82 33.78
N SER A 290 -33.16 42.32 33.55
CA SER A 290 -33.60 41.03 34.08
C SER A 290 -32.69 39.89 33.61
N GLY A 291 -32.29 39.89 32.34
CA GLY A 291 -31.34 38.92 31.79
C GLY A 291 -29.96 39.00 32.44
N ALA A 292 -29.48 40.22 32.76
CA ALA A 292 -28.19 40.42 33.41
C ALA A 292 -28.15 39.82 34.83
N ILE A 293 -29.27 39.90 35.57
CA ILE A 293 -29.40 39.26 36.90
C ILE A 293 -29.26 37.75 36.78
N PHE A 294 -29.94 37.11 35.82
CA PHE A 294 -29.81 35.66 35.60
C PHE A 294 -28.40 35.26 35.17
N ILE A 295 -27.76 36.04 34.29
CA ILE A 295 -26.37 35.78 33.88
C ILE A 295 -25.47 35.81 35.11
N ARG A 296 -25.54 36.88 35.92
CA ARG A 296 -24.69 37.05 37.09
C ARG A 296 -24.98 35.99 38.17
N LEU A 297 -26.24 35.61 38.37
CA LEU A 297 -26.62 34.54 39.28
C LEU A 297 -26.04 33.18 38.85
N GLY A 298 -26.08 32.87 37.55
CA GLY A 298 -25.45 31.67 37.02
C GLY A 298 -23.93 31.70 37.20
N GLU A 299 -23.29 32.84 36.93
CA GLU A 299 -21.83 33.01 37.10
C GLU A 299 -21.43 32.88 38.57
N LEU A 300 -22.21 33.43 39.49
CA LEU A 300 -22.01 33.26 40.93
C LEU A 300 -22.07 31.78 41.34
N TYR A 301 -23.03 31.02 40.79
CA TYR A 301 -23.07 29.58 41.03
C TYR A 301 -21.85 28.86 40.44
N GLU A 302 -21.36 29.24 39.26
CA GLU A 302 -20.12 28.70 38.70
C GLU A 302 -18.89 29.00 39.57
N GLU A 303 -18.76 30.25 40.06
CA GLU A 303 -17.70 30.69 40.97
C GLU A 303 -17.71 29.88 42.28
N ARG A 304 -18.90 29.51 42.76
CA ARG A 304 -19.10 28.65 43.93
C ARG A 304 -19.06 27.14 43.61
N ASN A 305 -18.80 26.74 42.36
CA ASN A 305 -18.78 25.36 41.84
C ASN A 305 -20.12 24.61 41.89
N PHE A 306 -21.24 25.32 42.00
CA PHE A 306 -22.61 24.80 41.88
C PHE A 306 -23.03 24.75 40.40
N TYR A 307 -22.37 23.89 39.61
CA TYR A 307 -22.50 23.92 38.16
C TYR A 307 -23.87 23.45 37.63
N GLU A 308 -24.58 22.57 38.34
CA GLU A 308 -25.95 22.18 37.95
C GLU A 308 -26.93 23.32 38.18
N GLU A 309 -26.83 24.01 39.31
CA GLU A 309 -27.65 25.19 39.63
C GLU A 309 -27.37 26.34 38.67
N ALA A 310 -26.10 26.56 38.28
CA ALA A 310 -25.74 27.50 37.23
C ALA A 310 -26.43 27.16 35.90
N SER A 311 -26.33 25.90 35.48
CA SER A 311 -26.94 25.40 34.24
C SER A 311 -28.46 25.59 34.25
N GLN A 312 -29.13 25.22 35.34
CA GLN A 312 -30.58 25.42 35.51
C GLN A 312 -30.98 26.90 35.52
N THR A 313 -30.12 27.78 36.05
CA THR A 313 -30.33 29.24 36.02
C THR A 313 -30.31 29.76 34.58
N TYR A 314 -29.34 29.33 33.78
CA TYR A 314 -29.24 29.69 32.36
C TYR A 314 -30.36 29.07 31.52
N GLU A 315 -30.78 27.82 31.80
CA GLU A 315 -31.94 27.20 31.14
C GLU A 315 -33.22 28.02 31.35
N LEU A 316 -33.43 28.52 32.58
CA LEU A 316 -34.57 29.35 32.91
C LEU A 316 -34.53 30.69 32.17
N MET A 317 -33.35 31.31 32.10
CA MET A 317 -33.14 32.52 31.31
C MET A 317 -33.48 32.31 29.83
N LEU A 318 -33.00 31.23 29.22
CA LEU A 318 -33.25 30.94 27.80
C LEU A 318 -34.70 30.54 27.52
N LYS A 319 -35.41 30.00 28.50
CA LYS A 319 -36.86 29.78 28.40
C LYS A 319 -37.63 31.10 28.31
N ILE A 320 -37.16 32.14 29.01
CA ILE A 320 -37.79 33.47 29.01
C ILE A 320 -37.37 34.26 27.76
N TRP A 321 -36.08 34.26 27.40
CA TRP A 321 -35.52 34.98 26.25
C TRP A 321 -34.88 34.04 25.21
N PRO A 322 -35.66 33.19 24.53
CA PRO A 322 -35.11 32.19 23.59
C PRO A 322 -34.46 32.80 22.35
N PHE A 323 -34.68 34.09 22.08
CA PHE A 323 -34.14 34.81 20.93
C PHE A 323 -33.13 35.90 21.31
N ALA A 324 -32.55 35.83 22.51
CA ALA A 324 -31.44 36.74 22.86
C ALA A 324 -30.27 36.55 21.87
N PRO A 325 -29.56 37.63 21.45
CA PRO A 325 -28.45 37.50 20.50
C PRO A 325 -27.29 36.62 21.00
N ARG A 326 -27.07 36.58 22.32
CA ARG A 326 -26.03 35.72 22.95
C ARG A 326 -26.58 34.41 23.51
N ALA A 327 -27.78 34.01 23.09
CA ALA A 327 -28.42 32.77 23.55
C ALA A 327 -27.58 31.50 23.24
N PRO A 328 -26.90 31.39 22.08
CA PRO A 328 -25.98 30.27 21.83
C PRO A 328 -24.85 30.19 22.85
N GLU A 329 -24.21 31.31 23.21
CA GLU A 329 -23.15 31.33 24.21
C GLU A 329 -23.67 30.94 25.60
N THR A 330 -24.87 31.40 25.97
CA THR A 330 -25.53 30.97 27.21
C THR A 330 -25.86 29.47 27.18
N GLN A 331 -26.28 28.93 26.04
CA GLN A 331 -26.50 27.48 25.89
C GLN A 331 -25.19 26.70 26.03
N GLU A 332 -24.08 27.22 25.53
CA GLU A 332 -22.76 26.61 25.72
C GLU A 332 -22.36 26.63 27.20
N LYS A 333 -22.70 27.67 27.97
CA LYS A 333 -22.51 27.66 29.43
C LYS A 333 -23.31 26.53 30.11
N ILE A 334 -24.54 26.26 29.68
CA ILE A 334 -25.34 25.11 30.18
C ILE A 334 -24.62 23.79 29.88
N VAL A 335 -24.13 23.60 28.66
CA VAL A 335 -23.36 22.40 28.30
C VAL A 335 -22.13 22.25 29.19
N GLN A 336 -21.35 23.33 29.35
CA GLN A 336 -20.12 23.33 30.15
C GLN A 336 -20.39 23.10 31.64
N GLY A 337 -21.48 23.66 32.17
CA GLY A 337 -21.90 23.46 33.55
C GLY A 337 -22.18 21.99 33.83
N TYR A 338 -23.00 21.32 33.02
CA TYR A 338 -23.24 19.87 33.18
C TYR A 338 -21.99 19.01 32.94
N VAL A 339 -21.08 19.43 32.05
CA VAL A 339 -19.78 18.75 31.87
C VAL A 339 -18.93 18.85 33.15
N ARG A 340 -18.83 20.04 33.75
CA ARG A 340 -18.08 20.25 35.01
C ARG A 340 -18.72 19.55 36.20
N ALA A 341 -20.04 19.40 36.20
CA ALA A 341 -20.78 18.57 37.15
C ALA A 341 -20.59 17.06 36.94
N ALA A 342 -19.85 16.62 35.92
CA ALA A 342 -19.72 15.23 35.49
C ALA A 342 -21.08 14.55 35.16
N ASN A 343 -22.10 15.34 34.82
CA ASN A 343 -23.43 14.86 34.46
C ASN A 343 -23.57 14.72 32.94
N LYS A 344 -22.95 13.67 32.38
CA LYS A 344 -22.90 13.42 30.93
C LYS A 344 -24.29 13.43 30.28
N ALA A 345 -25.28 12.80 30.93
CA ALA A 345 -26.63 12.68 30.36
C ALA A 345 -27.31 14.05 30.16
N GLN A 346 -27.12 15.00 31.10
CA GLN A 346 -27.65 16.35 30.94
C GLN A 346 -26.80 17.20 29.99
N ALA A 347 -25.47 17.03 30.00
CA ALA A 347 -24.60 17.68 29.03
C ALA A 347 -25.00 17.32 27.58
N ASP A 348 -25.23 16.04 27.29
CA ASP A 348 -25.61 15.59 25.95
C ASP A 348 -27.00 16.09 25.54
N LYS A 349 -27.97 16.12 26.47
CA LYS A 349 -29.27 16.76 26.23
C LYS A 349 -29.12 18.25 25.92
N ALA A 350 -28.26 18.97 26.66
CA ALA A 350 -28.01 20.38 26.42
C ALA A 350 -27.32 20.61 25.06
N ARG A 351 -26.47 19.68 24.60
CA ARG A 351 -25.90 19.70 23.25
C ARG A 351 -26.96 19.43 22.17
N ASP A 352 -27.85 18.46 22.38
CA ASP A 352 -28.95 18.21 21.44
C ASP A 352 -29.85 19.45 21.33
N VAL A 353 -30.12 20.15 22.45
CA VAL A 353 -30.82 21.45 22.44
C VAL A 353 -30.03 22.53 21.69
N MET A 354 -28.71 22.64 21.90
CA MET A 354 -27.84 23.55 21.14
C MET A 354 -28.01 23.32 19.63
N VAL A 355 -27.89 22.06 19.19
CA VAL A 355 -27.99 21.70 17.78
C VAL A 355 -29.39 21.97 17.23
N ALA A 356 -30.45 21.58 17.95
CA ALA A 356 -31.82 21.74 17.49
C ALA A 356 -32.23 23.23 17.38
N THR A 357 -31.84 24.05 18.34
CA THR A 357 -32.30 25.44 18.46
C THR A 357 -31.50 26.42 17.62
N TYR A 358 -30.21 26.17 17.39
CA TYR A 358 -29.29 27.15 16.76
C TYR A 358 -28.67 26.70 15.43
N SER A 359 -28.95 25.49 14.95
CA SER A 359 -28.48 25.03 13.62
C SER A 359 -28.95 25.94 12.48
N PRO A 360 -28.21 25.96 11.34
CA PRO A 360 -28.69 26.57 10.11
C PRO A 360 -30.11 26.09 9.75
N GLY A 361 -31.00 27.07 9.51
CA GLY A 361 -32.42 26.86 9.21
C GLY A 361 -33.38 26.87 10.42
N SER A 362 -32.85 26.94 11.66
CA SER A 362 -33.65 27.07 12.88
C SER A 362 -34.33 28.45 13.00
N GLU A 363 -35.33 28.57 13.87
CA GLU A 363 -36.02 29.86 14.11
C GLU A 363 -35.07 30.95 14.61
N TRP A 364 -34.12 30.60 15.49
CA TRP A 364 -33.11 31.55 15.97
C TRP A 364 -32.17 31.96 14.83
N SER A 365 -31.65 31.00 14.07
CA SER A 365 -30.78 31.26 12.91
C SER A 365 -31.45 32.14 11.86
N ASN A 366 -32.76 31.98 11.64
CA ASN A 366 -33.51 32.82 10.71
C ASN A 366 -33.64 34.29 11.17
N LYS A 367 -33.62 34.56 12.48
CA LYS A 367 -33.59 35.94 13.02
C LYS A 367 -32.21 36.56 12.99
N PHE A 368 -31.16 35.74 13.10
CA PHE A 368 -29.77 36.14 13.04
C PHE A 368 -29.05 35.40 11.89
N PRO A 369 -29.36 35.73 10.62
CA PRO A 369 -28.86 34.96 9.48
C PRO A 369 -27.40 35.23 9.12
N VAL A 370 -26.82 36.34 9.59
CA VAL A 370 -25.42 36.74 9.35
C VAL A 370 -24.90 37.59 10.53
N GLY A 371 -23.57 37.67 10.66
CA GLY A 371 -22.88 38.52 11.64
C GLY A 371 -22.28 37.74 12.81
N GLU A 372 -21.68 38.45 13.77
CA GLU A 372 -20.90 37.84 14.85
C GLU A 372 -21.66 36.77 15.64
N PHE A 373 -22.93 37.04 16.00
CA PHE A 373 -23.76 36.06 16.71
C PHE A 373 -24.06 34.81 15.86
N HIS A 374 -24.25 34.99 14.55
CA HIS A 374 -24.48 33.89 13.62
C HIS A 374 -23.23 33.00 13.51
N ASP A 375 -22.07 33.62 13.32
CA ASP A 375 -20.80 32.93 13.18
C ASP A 375 -20.47 32.16 14.46
N LYS A 376 -20.72 32.77 15.63
CA LYS A 376 -20.56 32.11 16.93
C LYS A 376 -21.52 30.94 17.11
N ALA A 377 -22.78 31.07 16.68
CA ALA A 377 -23.73 29.96 16.72
C ALA A 377 -23.28 28.79 15.84
N ILE A 378 -22.81 29.06 14.62
CA ILE A 378 -22.27 28.03 13.71
C ILE A 378 -21.09 27.29 14.36
N GLU A 379 -20.14 28.02 14.93
CA GLU A 379 -18.98 27.45 15.64
C GLU A 379 -19.42 26.53 16.78
N LEU A 380 -20.34 26.98 17.64
CA LEU A 380 -20.80 26.23 18.80
C LEU A 380 -21.64 25.00 18.41
N VAL A 381 -22.50 25.14 17.40
CA VAL A 381 -23.33 24.03 16.91
C VAL A 381 -22.48 22.96 16.23
N SER A 382 -21.54 23.34 15.35
CA SER A 382 -20.67 22.38 14.67
C SER A 382 -19.82 21.61 15.68
N LYS A 383 -19.19 22.31 16.63
CA LYS A 383 -18.41 21.71 17.73
C LYS A 383 -19.24 20.71 18.54
N ASN A 384 -20.44 21.09 18.99
CA ASN A 384 -21.26 20.22 19.84
C ASN A 384 -21.87 19.05 19.08
N LEU A 385 -22.24 19.23 17.80
CA LEU A 385 -22.69 18.14 16.94
C LEU A 385 -21.56 17.14 16.67
N TYR A 386 -20.34 17.63 16.43
CA TYR A 386 -19.16 16.79 16.30
C TYR A 386 -18.94 15.94 17.56
N ILE A 387 -18.95 16.56 18.75
CA ILE A 387 -18.80 15.84 20.03
C ILE A 387 -19.87 14.76 20.19
N LEU A 388 -21.15 15.10 19.93
CA LEU A 388 -22.25 14.15 20.01
C LEU A 388 -22.08 12.97 19.05
N ALA A 389 -21.56 13.21 17.85
CA ALA A 389 -21.33 12.16 16.86
C ALA A 389 -20.15 11.25 17.27
N THR A 390 -19.03 11.83 17.69
CA THR A 390 -17.84 11.07 18.12
C THR A 390 -18.08 10.29 19.40
N ASP A 391 -18.82 10.84 20.36
CA ASP A 391 -19.19 10.12 21.58
C ASP A 391 -20.10 8.93 21.28
N ALA A 392 -21.07 9.10 20.38
CA ALA A 392 -21.90 7.99 19.92
C ALA A 392 -21.06 6.90 19.25
N GLN A 393 -20.10 7.27 18.39
CA GLN A 393 -19.19 6.31 17.76
C GLN A 393 -18.27 5.62 18.78
N ALA A 394 -17.73 6.35 19.75
CA ALA A 394 -16.88 5.80 20.81
C ALA A 394 -17.65 4.78 21.66
N ASN A 395 -18.87 5.13 22.08
CA ASN A 395 -19.77 4.21 22.79
C ASN A 395 -20.12 2.98 21.95
N ALA A 396 -20.37 3.18 20.65
CA ALA A 396 -20.67 2.09 19.72
C ALA A 396 -19.51 1.09 19.62
N ARG A 397 -18.27 1.60 19.56
CA ARG A 397 -17.06 0.79 19.51
C ARG A 397 -16.79 0.04 20.82
N GLU A 398 -16.96 0.72 21.96
CA GLU A 398 -16.73 0.11 23.29
C GLU A 398 -17.74 -1.01 23.59
N ASN A 399 -19.00 -0.81 23.20
CA ASN A 399 -20.09 -1.73 23.50
C ASN A 399 -20.46 -2.66 22.34
N ASN A 400 -19.77 -2.56 21.19
CA ASN A 400 -20.10 -3.26 19.95
C ASN A 400 -21.59 -3.10 19.55
N SER A 401 -22.09 -1.87 19.60
CA SER A 401 -23.52 -1.53 19.46
C SER A 401 -23.83 -0.99 18.06
N GLU A 402 -24.53 -1.79 17.26
CA GLU A 402 -25.01 -1.40 15.92
C GLU A 402 -25.93 -0.17 15.97
N GLN A 403 -26.75 -0.06 17.03
CA GLN A 403 -27.68 1.06 17.19
C GLN A 403 -26.93 2.38 17.43
N ASP A 404 -25.86 2.37 18.22
CA ASP A 404 -25.07 3.57 18.50
C ASP A 404 -24.27 4.01 17.26
N TYR A 405 -23.79 3.08 16.43
CA TYR A 405 -23.21 3.41 15.12
C TYR A 405 -24.23 4.09 14.20
N LYS A 406 -25.50 3.66 14.21
CA LYS A 406 -26.57 4.35 13.44
C LYS A 406 -26.83 5.76 13.95
N VAL A 407 -26.78 5.97 15.27
CA VAL A 407 -26.90 7.31 15.88
C VAL A 407 -25.73 8.19 15.47
N ALA A 408 -24.49 7.69 15.56
CA ALA A 408 -23.30 8.41 15.12
C ALA A 408 -23.38 8.77 13.63
N LEU A 409 -23.78 7.81 12.79
CA LEU A 409 -23.92 8.01 11.36
C LEU A 409 -24.95 9.10 11.01
N ALA A 410 -26.11 9.09 11.67
CA ALA A 410 -27.13 10.13 11.49
C ALA A 410 -26.61 11.53 11.87
N ARG A 411 -25.83 11.63 12.96
CA ARG A 411 -25.20 12.88 13.40
C ARG A 411 -24.12 13.36 12.43
N TYR A 412 -23.27 12.46 11.92
CA TYR A 412 -22.28 12.80 10.89
C TYR A 412 -22.92 13.24 9.57
N MET A 413 -24.01 12.58 9.15
CA MET A 413 -24.80 13.01 7.98
C MET A 413 -25.34 14.42 8.18
N MET A 414 -25.94 14.70 9.34
CA MET A 414 -26.47 16.03 9.67
C MET A 414 -25.36 17.08 9.72
N TYR A 415 -24.18 16.74 10.24
CA TYR A 415 -23.03 17.63 10.24
C TYR A 415 -22.62 17.99 8.81
N LEU A 416 -22.43 17.00 7.94
CA LEU A 416 -21.99 17.22 6.56
C LEU A 416 -23.03 17.96 5.71
N GLU A 417 -24.32 17.78 6.01
CA GLU A 417 -25.40 18.54 5.36
C GLU A 417 -25.35 20.04 5.73
N LYS A 418 -25.13 20.33 7.02
CA LYS A 418 -25.19 21.71 7.55
C LYS A 418 -23.86 22.46 7.48
N PHE A 419 -22.74 21.74 7.51
CA PHE A 419 -21.39 22.28 7.67
C PHE A 419 -20.36 21.67 6.68
N PRO A 420 -20.66 21.57 5.37
CA PRO A 420 -19.82 20.86 4.39
C PRO A 420 -18.44 21.49 4.17
N ASP A 421 -18.28 22.79 4.45
CA ASP A 421 -17.08 23.56 4.15
C ASP A 421 -16.25 23.90 5.40
N THR A 422 -16.55 23.28 6.55
CA THR A 422 -15.79 23.48 7.78
C THR A 422 -14.45 22.74 7.76
N GLU A 423 -13.48 23.20 8.55
CA GLU A 423 -12.15 22.57 8.68
C GLU A 423 -12.25 21.09 9.08
N ASP A 424 -13.22 20.73 9.92
CA ASP A 424 -13.47 19.36 10.37
C ASP A 424 -14.29 18.51 9.38
N ALA A 425 -14.88 19.08 8.32
CA ALA A 425 -15.73 18.34 7.39
C ALA A 425 -15.05 17.10 6.74
N PRO A 426 -13.77 17.15 6.30
CA PRO A 426 -13.07 15.98 5.80
C PRO A 426 -12.95 14.86 6.85
N LYS A 427 -12.67 15.23 8.10
CA LYS A 427 -12.55 14.31 9.24
C LYS A 427 -13.89 13.66 9.58
N VAL A 428 -14.96 14.46 9.59
CA VAL A 428 -16.33 13.98 9.78
C VAL A 428 -16.75 13.03 8.67
N GLN A 429 -16.46 13.34 7.40
CA GLN A 429 -16.74 12.47 6.27
C GLN A 429 -15.96 11.16 6.35
N TYR A 430 -14.72 11.21 6.82
CA TYR A 430 -13.94 10.01 7.09
C TYR A 430 -14.56 9.16 8.22
N TYR A 431 -14.95 9.74 9.36
CA TYR A 431 -15.59 9.00 10.44
C TYR A 431 -16.98 8.45 10.08
N GLN A 432 -17.70 9.14 9.20
CA GLN A 432 -18.92 8.61 8.58
C GLN A 432 -18.61 7.31 7.81
N ALA A 433 -17.55 7.29 7.02
CA ALA A 433 -17.11 6.11 6.28
C ALA A 433 -16.70 4.96 7.21
N GLU A 434 -15.96 5.26 8.30
CA GLU A 434 -15.61 4.28 9.32
C GLU A 434 -16.85 3.69 10.00
N CYS A 435 -17.89 4.49 10.28
CA CYS A 435 -19.15 3.97 10.84
C CYS A 435 -19.84 3.00 9.87
N PHE A 436 -19.90 3.31 8.58
CA PHE A 436 -20.41 2.38 7.57
C PHE A 436 -19.59 1.08 7.53
N TYR A 437 -18.27 1.20 7.61
CA TYR A 437 -17.36 0.06 7.59
C TYR A 437 -17.59 -0.87 8.79
N GLU A 438 -17.70 -0.33 10.00
CA GLU A 438 -17.97 -1.09 11.23
C GLU A 438 -19.37 -1.73 11.23
N LEU A 439 -20.36 -1.07 10.63
CA LEU A 439 -21.69 -1.65 10.37
C LEU A 439 -21.66 -2.77 9.31
N GLY A 440 -20.53 -2.97 8.63
CA GLY A 440 -20.37 -3.94 7.56
C GLY A 440 -21.02 -3.54 6.23
N ASP A 441 -21.51 -2.29 6.13
CA ASP A 441 -21.98 -1.66 4.89
C ASP A 441 -20.79 -1.11 4.11
N PHE A 442 -20.05 -2.02 3.48
CA PHE A 442 -18.84 -1.67 2.75
C PHE A 442 -19.12 -0.84 1.48
N VAL A 443 -20.31 -0.94 0.91
CA VAL A 443 -20.74 -0.11 -0.24
C VAL A 443 -20.88 1.34 0.21
N GLY A 444 -21.59 1.57 1.32
CA GLY A 444 -21.71 2.89 1.95
C GLY A 444 -20.35 3.44 2.37
N ALA A 445 -19.48 2.60 2.95
CA ALA A 445 -18.14 2.99 3.35
C ALA A 445 -17.28 3.44 2.15
N SER A 446 -17.24 2.64 1.08
CA SER A 446 -16.50 2.95 -0.14
C SER A 446 -16.92 4.29 -0.75
N ALA A 447 -18.23 4.54 -0.85
CA ALA A 447 -18.77 5.80 -1.36
C ALA A 447 -18.45 7.00 -0.44
N ALA A 448 -18.45 6.80 0.88
CA ALA A 448 -18.09 7.86 1.83
C ALA A 448 -16.59 8.19 1.80
N TYR A 449 -15.70 7.18 1.73
CA TYR A 449 -14.27 7.38 1.54
C TYR A 449 -13.95 8.07 0.20
N GLU A 450 -14.65 7.71 -0.87
CA GLU A 450 -14.52 8.38 -2.17
C GLU A 450 -14.81 9.88 -2.06
N LYS A 451 -15.86 10.27 -1.33
CA LYS A 451 -16.17 11.68 -1.10
C LYS A 451 -15.06 12.41 -0.35
N VAL A 452 -14.39 11.76 0.63
CA VAL A 452 -13.20 12.35 1.27
C VAL A 452 -12.14 12.68 0.23
N MET A 453 -11.81 11.72 -0.66
CA MET A 453 -10.79 11.91 -1.69
C MET A 453 -11.15 12.98 -2.72
N ILE A 454 -12.42 13.02 -3.15
CA ILE A 454 -12.86 13.89 -4.25
C ILE A 454 -13.14 15.31 -3.77
N ASN A 455 -13.85 15.45 -2.64
CA ASN A 455 -14.27 16.75 -2.12
C ASN A 455 -13.14 17.43 -1.33
N TYR A 456 -12.27 16.64 -0.69
CA TYR A 456 -11.20 17.14 0.17
C TYR A 456 -9.82 16.55 -0.19
N PRO A 457 -9.36 16.67 -1.45
CA PRO A 457 -8.13 15.99 -1.93
C PRO A 457 -6.83 16.46 -1.25
N LEU A 458 -6.85 17.64 -0.61
CA LEU A 458 -5.71 18.19 0.13
C LEU A 458 -5.74 17.86 1.63
N SER A 459 -6.78 17.18 2.11
CA SER A 459 -6.92 16.78 3.50
C SER A 459 -5.94 15.67 3.86
N GLU A 460 -5.46 15.66 5.11
CA GLU A 460 -4.68 14.55 5.67
C GLU A 460 -5.45 13.21 5.64
N PHE A 461 -6.78 13.25 5.61
CA PHE A 461 -7.64 12.06 5.54
C PHE A 461 -7.77 11.49 4.11
N ALA A 462 -7.40 12.23 3.06
CA ALA A 462 -7.60 11.78 1.68
C ALA A 462 -6.83 10.48 1.37
N ALA A 463 -5.58 10.38 1.85
CA ALA A 463 -4.75 9.20 1.68
C ALA A 463 -5.33 7.97 2.39
N MET A 464 -5.67 8.15 3.67
CA MET A 464 -6.24 7.09 4.50
C MET A 464 -7.59 6.63 3.97
N ALA A 465 -8.45 7.57 3.56
CA ALA A 465 -9.72 7.27 2.92
C ALA A 465 -9.54 6.49 1.62
N GLY A 466 -8.61 6.91 0.76
CA GLY A 466 -8.37 6.19 -0.50
C GLY A 466 -7.90 4.76 -0.29
N TYR A 467 -7.03 4.53 0.69
CA TYR A 467 -6.58 3.18 1.03
C TYR A 467 -7.73 2.36 1.64
N ASN A 468 -8.51 2.91 2.57
CA ASN A 468 -9.64 2.22 3.19
C ASN A 468 -10.79 1.97 2.19
N ARG A 469 -10.95 2.81 1.16
CA ARG A 469 -11.86 2.55 0.03
C ARG A 469 -11.48 1.27 -0.71
N VAL A 470 -10.18 1.07 -0.97
CA VAL A 470 -9.67 -0.16 -1.61
C VAL A 470 -9.95 -1.37 -0.71
N ILE A 471 -9.72 -1.26 0.60
CA ILE A 471 -10.04 -2.34 1.56
C ILE A 471 -11.54 -2.62 1.58
N ALA A 472 -12.39 -1.59 1.63
CA ALA A 472 -13.84 -1.74 1.58
C ALA A 472 -14.26 -2.46 0.30
N ALA A 473 -13.70 -2.11 -0.86
CA ALA A 473 -13.98 -2.78 -2.13
C ALA A 473 -13.55 -4.26 -2.14
N ILE A 474 -12.42 -4.61 -1.51
CA ILE A 474 -12.01 -6.01 -1.33
C ILE A 474 -13.03 -6.76 -0.47
N ASN A 475 -13.45 -6.17 0.65
CA ASN A 475 -14.45 -6.80 1.53
C ASN A 475 -15.83 -6.95 0.87
N ILE A 476 -16.21 -6.02 -0.02
CA ILE A 476 -17.42 -6.16 -0.86
C ILE A 476 -17.31 -7.44 -1.70
N MET A 477 -16.16 -7.63 -2.38
CA MET A 477 -15.92 -8.83 -3.20
C MET A 477 -15.94 -10.12 -2.37
N ASP A 478 -15.28 -10.12 -1.21
CA ASP A 478 -15.20 -11.30 -0.33
C ASP A 478 -16.58 -11.70 0.24
N LYS A 479 -17.40 -10.72 0.65
CA LYS A 479 -18.77 -10.97 1.17
C LYS A 479 -19.74 -11.42 0.08
N ALA A 480 -19.59 -10.94 -1.15
CA ALA A 480 -20.48 -11.30 -2.24
C ALA A 480 -20.43 -12.81 -2.57
N GLY A 481 -19.27 -13.45 -2.40
CA GLY A 481 -19.08 -14.85 -2.77
C GLY A 481 -19.13 -15.06 -4.29
N LYS A 482 -19.31 -16.31 -4.74
CA LYS A 482 -19.46 -16.64 -6.18
C LYS A 482 -20.87 -16.30 -6.68
N VAL A 483 -21.15 -15.03 -6.89
CA VAL A 483 -22.43 -14.55 -7.47
C VAL A 483 -22.49 -14.84 -8.97
N GLN A 484 -23.71 -14.94 -9.49
CA GLN A 484 -24.04 -15.11 -10.91
C GLN A 484 -23.34 -14.04 -11.79
N GLU A 485 -22.72 -14.49 -12.88
CA GLU A 485 -22.00 -13.63 -13.82
C GLU A 485 -22.97 -12.67 -14.52
N ASP A 486 -22.83 -11.37 -14.26
CA ASP A 486 -23.47 -10.29 -15.01
C ASP A 486 -22.38 -9.42 -15.60
N SER A 487 -21.89 -9.85 -16.78
CA SER A 487 -20.74 -9.24 -17.40
C SER A 487 -21.06 -7.83 -17.87
N SER A 488 -20.32 -6.84 -17.38
CA SER A 488 -20.45 -5.44 -17.78
C SER A 488 -19.10 -4.89 -18.21
N SER A 489 -19.10 -3.83 -19.04
CA SER A 489 -17.86 -3.14 -19.42
C SER A 489 -17.78 -1.80 -18.72
N ILE A 490 -16.69 -1.55 -18.01
CA ILE A 490 -16.37 -0.26 -17.41
C ILE A 490 -15.33 0.47 -18.26
N VAL A 491 -15.47 1.79 -18.34
CA VAL A 491 -14.55 2.67 -19.07
C VAL A 491 -13.80 3.53 -18.07
N LEU A 492 -12.49 3.32 -18.00
CA LEU A 492 -11.58 4.15 -17.22
C LEU A 492 -11.12 5.29 -18.13
N THR A 493 -11.58 6.51 -17.84
CA THR A 493 -11.29 7.68 -18.68
C THR A 493 -9.85 8.19 -18.51
N ASP A 494 -9.25 7.93 -17.36
CA ASP A 494 -7.88 8.28 -17.01
C ASP A 494 -7.22 7.10 -16.28
N PHE A 495 -6.78 6.11 -17.06
CA PHE A 495 -6.13 4.92 -16.53
C PHE A 495 -4.81 5.32 -15.87
N ILE A 496 -4.69 5.01 -14.57
CA ILE A 496 -3.49 5.26 -13.74
C ILE A 496 -2.91 6.69 -13.81
N GLY A 497 -3.75 7.69 -14.09
CA GLY A 497 -3.33 9.09 -14.22
C GLY A 497 -2.57 9.42 -15.52
N THR A 498 -2.62 8.56 -16.55
CA THR A 498 -1.89 8.76 -17.82
C THR A 498 -2.68 9.51 -18.90
N LYS A 499 -3.93 9.91 -18.61
CA LYS A 499 -4.92 10.47 -19.55
C LYS A 499 -5.32 9.52 -20.68
N LYS A 500 -4.93 8.24 -20.59
CA LYS A 500 -5.33 7.21 -21.55
C LYS A 500 -6.64 6.57 -21.11
N LYS A 501 -7.49 6.26 -22.08
CA LYS A 501 -8.70 5.47 -21.84
C LYS A 501 -8.37 3.98 -21.81
N ALA A 502 -8.96 3.25 -20.89
CA ALA A 502 -8.96 1.79 -20.85
C ALA A 502 -10.39 1.26 -20.71
N THR A 503 -10.67 0.11 -21.30
CA THR A 503 -11.96 -0.57 -21.18
C THR A 503 -11.73 -1.95 -20.62
N VAL A 504 -12.42 -2.27 -19.53
CA VAL A 504 -12.29 -3.54 -18.81
C VAL A 504 -13.67 -4.15 -18.73
N THR A 505 -13.81 -5.37 -19.22
CA THR A 505 -14.99 -6.20 -19.05
C THR A 505 -14.84 -6.96 -17.74
N ILE A 506 -15.81 -6.77 -16.85
CA ILE A 506 -15.83 -7.34 -15.51
C ILE A 506 -16.95 -8.37 -15.42
N PRO A 507 -16.76 -9.49 -14.70
CA PRO A 507 -17.76 -10.55 -14.58
C PRO A 507 -18.94 -10.17 -13.68
N ASN A 508 -18.76 -9.17 -12.82
CA ASN A 508 -19.79 -8.61 -11.95
C ASN A 508 -19.40 -7.19 -11.51
N HIS A 509 -20.35 -6.45 -10.95
CA HIS A 509 -20.15 -5.05 -10.52
C HIS A 509 -19.17 -4.88 -9.35
N PHE A 510 -18.88 -5.91 -8.55
CA PHE A 510 -17.96 -5.80 -7.41
C PHE A 510 -16.51 -5.54 -7.85
N TYR A 511 -16.09 -6.10 -8.99
CA TYR A 511 -14.80 -5.75 -9.60
C TYR A 511 -14.74 -4.29 -10.04
N ALA A 512 -15.89 -3.65 -10.34
CA ALA A 512 -15.92 -2.24 -10.71
C ALA A 512 -15.42 -1.38 -9.55
N ASP A 513 -15.94 -1.62 -8.34
CA ASP A 513 -15.59 -0.82 -7.17
C ASP A 513 -14.09 -0.92 -6.85
N LEU A 514 -13.51 -2.11 -6.91
CA LEU A 514 -12.08 -2.31 -6.67
C LEU A 514 -11.23 -1.61 -7.74
N ILE A 515 -11.59 -1.79 -9.01
CA ILE A 515 -10.86 -1.16 -10.13
C ILE A 515 -10.95 0.37 -10.04
N HIS A 516 -12.13 0.92 -9.76
CA HIS A 516 -12.33 2.36 -9.61
C HIS A 516 -11.57 2.90 -8.39
N ALA A 517 -11.66 2.24 -7.23
CA ALA A 517 -10.94 2.65 -6.01
C ALA A 517 -9.43 2.70 -6.24
N CYS A 518 -8.84 1.64 -6.82
CA CYS A 518 -7.42 1.59 -7.15
C CYS A 518 -7.02 2.65 -8.19
N ASN A 519 -7.82 2.84 -9.24
CA ASN A 519 -7.53 3.81 -10.29
C ASN A 519 -7.61 5.25 -9.78
N ASP A 520 -8.61 5.56 -8.95
CA ASP A 520 -8.76 6.86 -8.32
C ASP A 520 -7.64 7.14 -7.33
N PHE A 521 -7.18 6.13 -6.57
CA PHE A 521 -6.01 6.27 -5.72
C PHE A 521 -4.79 6.67 -6.54
N ALA A 522 -4.51 5.99 -7.66
CA ALA A 522 -3.40 6.35 -8.54
C ALA A 522 -3.54 7.76 -9.13
N ARG A 523 -4.76 8.19 -9.44
CA ARG A 523 -5.04 9.49 -10.08
C ARG A 523 -4.96 10.67 -9.09
N VAL A 524 -5.57 10.52 -7.91
CA VAL A 524 -5.68 11.59 -6.91
C VAL A 524 -4.43 11.64 -6.03
N LEU A 525 -3.84 10.47 -5.72
CA LEU A 525 -2.74 10.32 -4.77
C LEU A 525 -1.48 9.68 -5.39
N PRO A 526 -0.97 10.15 -6.54
CA PRO A 526 0.17 9.53 -7.24
C PRO A 526 1.49 9.59 -6.45
N LYS A 527 1.55 10.40 -5.39
CA LYS A 527 2.73 10.61 -4.53
C LYS A 527 2.60 10.01 -3.13
N ASP A 528 1.49 9.34 -2.82
CA ASP A 528 1.28 8.70 -1.52
C ASP A 528 2.14 7.44 -1.29
N GLU A 529 2.55 7.18 -0.04
CA GLU A 529 3.39 6.03 0.31
C GLU A 529 2.70 4.67 0.13
N LYS A 530 1.37 4.62 0.18
CA LYS A 530 0.58 3.39 -0.02
C LYS A 530 0.38 3.03 -1.49
N LEU A 531 0.73 3.92 -2.42
CA LEU A 531 0.54 3.68 -3.85
C LEU A 531 1.13 2.35 -4.35
N PRO A 532 2.38 1.94 -3.99
CA PRO A 532 2.91 0.63 -4.35
C PRO A 532 1.99 -0.54 -4.01
N GLU A 533 1.46 -0.57 -2.80
CA GLU A 533 0.58 -1.63 -2.31
C GLU A 533 -0.75 -1.64 -3.07
N VAL A 534 -1.36 -0.46 -3.26
CA VAL A 534 -2.59 -0.30 -4.04
C VAL A 534 -2.38 -0.73 -5.50
N MET A 535 -1.24 -0.40 -6.11
CA MET A 535 -0.92 -0.79 -7.48
C MET A 535 -0.62 -2.28 -7.63
N MET A 536 -0.07 -2.93 -6.61
CA MET A 536 0.03 -4.40 -6.58
C MET A 536 -1.36 -5.02 -6.61
N LYS A 537 -2.30 -4.54 -5.79
CA LYS A 537 -3.69 -5.04 -5.79
C LYS A 537 -4.43 -4.73 -7.08
N TYR A 538 -4.21 -3.56 -7.65
CA TYR A 538 -4.81 -3.18 -8.92
C TYR A 538 -4.33 -4.07 -10.07
N GLY A 539 -3.01 -4.30 -10.13
CA GLY A 539 -2.41 -5.19 -11.11
C GLY A 539 -2.90 -6.63 -10.95
N GLU A 540 -3.11 -7.09 -9.71
CA GLU A 540 -3.64 -8.43 -9.41
C GLU A 540 -5.05 -8.60 -9.99
N ALA A 541 -5.96 -7.67 -9.68
CA ALA A 541 -7.33 -7.69 -10.20
C ALA A 541 -7.36 -7.67 -11.74
N LEU A 542 -6.56 -6.80 -12.37
CA LEU A 542 -6.47 -6.73 -13.84
C LEU A 542 -5.88 -8.00 -14.46
N PHE A 543 -4.93 -8.64 -13.77
CA PHE A 543 -4.30 -9.89 -14.22
C PHE A 543 -5.28 -11.05 -14.16
N GLU A 544 -6.07 -11.18 -13.09
CA GLU A 544 -7.13 -12.19 -12.97
C GLU A 544 -8.19 -12.06 -14.05
N LEU A 545 -8.55 -10.82 -14.40
CA LEU A 545 -9.48 -10.52 -15.49
C LEU A 545 -8.88 -10.74 -16.90
N GLY A 546 -7.61 -11.12 -17.00
CA GLY A 546 -6.93 -11.39 -18.27
C GLY A 546 -6.44 -10.14 -19.02
N TYR A 547 -6.53 -8.95 -18.42
CA TYR A 547 -6.04 -7.70 -19.00
C TYR A 547 -4.54 -7.50 -18.73
N PHE A 548 -3.73 -8.46 -19.18
CA PHE A 548 -2.31 -8.56 -18.82
C PHE A 548 -1.48 -7.30 -19.15
N LYS A 549 -1.76 -6.60 -20.26
CA LYS A 549 -1.03 -5.36 -20.58
C LYS A 549 -1.36 -4.23 -19.60
N LEU A 550 -2.62 -4.09 -19.21
CA LEU A 550 -3.04 -3.10 -18.21
C LEU A 550 -2.48 -3.46 -16.83
N ALA A 551 -2.51 -4.75 -16.46
CA ALA A 551 -1.88 -5.24 -15.23
C ALA A 551 -0.39 -4.91 -15.19
N ALA A 552 0.35 -5.18 -16.27
CA ALA A 552 1.77 -4.82 -16.37
C ALA A 552 2.02 -3.32 -16.22
N ASP A 553 1.15 -2.47 -16.77
CA ASP A 553 1.27 -1.02 -16.62
C ASP A 553 0.96 -0.53 -15.20
N ALA A 554 0.00 -1.15 -14.50
CA ALA A 554 -0.24 -0.89 -13.08
C ALA A 554 0.96 -1.30 -12.21
N TYR A 555 1.50 -2.51 -12.40
CA TYR A 555 2.69 -2.97 -11.67
C TYR A 555 3.93 -2.10 -11.93
N LYS A 556 4.10 -1.54 -13.13
CA LYS A 556 5.22 -0.61 -13.40
C LYS A 556 5.15 0.66 -12.56
N MET A 557 3.98 1.11 -12.13
CA MET A 557 3.88 2.27 -11.24
C MET A 557 4.56 2.03 -9.89
N VAL A 558 4.61 0.78 -9.41
CA VAL A 558 5.31 0.38 -8.18
C VAL A 558 6.80 0.75 -8.26
N LEU A 559 7.40 0.60 -9.45
CA LEU A 559 8.83 0.80 -9.68
C LEU A 559 9.24 2.28 -9.73
N ASN A 560 8.29 3.21 -9.83
CA ASN A 560 8.58 4.65 -9.93
C ASN A 560 8.98 5.29 -8.57
N ARG A 561 9.04 4.51 -7.48
CA ARG A 561 9.31 4.99 -6.11
C ARG A 561 10.74 4.75 -5.59
N GLY A 562 11.66 4.36 -6.46
CA GLY A 562 13.06 4.10 -6.09
C GLY A 562 13.33 2.63 -5.77
N GLU A 563 14.60 2.28 -5.60
CA GLU A 563 15.08 0.90 -5.53
C GLU A 563 14.69 0.19 -4.21
N ASP A 564 14.50 0.93 -3.12
CA ASP A 564 14.26 0.39 -1.76
C ASP A 564 12.80 -0.04 -1.47
N ASN A 565 11.88 0.06 -2.45
CA ASN A 565 10.47 -0.31 -2.25
C ASN A 565 10.30 -1.84 -2.11
N PRO A 566 9.71 -2.35 -1.02
CA PRO A 566 9.59 -3.80 -0.75
C PRO A 566 8.76 -4.57 -1.80
N TYR A 567 7.91 -3.87 -2.56
CA TYR A 567 7.09 -4.47 -3.60
C TYR A 567 7.80 -4.58 -4.95
N ASN A 568 9.00 -4.02 -5.13
CA ASN A 568 9.69 -3.97 -6.43
C ASN A 568 9.93 -5.35 -7.04
N LEU A 569 10.45 -6.31 -6.25
CA LEU A 569 10.73 -7.67 -6.74
C LEU A 569 9.44 -8.38 -7.17
N ALA A 570 8.38 -8.28 -6.37
CA ALA A 570 7.08 -8.84 -6.68
C ALA A 570 6.47 -8.19 -7.94
N ALA A 571 6.54 -6.86 -8.07
CA ALA A 571 6.08 -6.14 -9.24
C ALA A 571 6.84 -6.54 -10.50
N ILE A 572 8.18 -6.63 -10.46
CA ILE A 572 9.00 -7.09 -11.60
C ILE A 572 8.59 -8.51 -12.03
N SER A 573 8.37 -9.40 -11.06
CA SER A 573 7.88 -10.77 -11.32
C SER A 573 6.51 -10.76 -12.00
N MET A 574 5.56 -9.98 -11.49
CA MET A 574 4.21 -9.90 -12.05
C MET A 574 4.18 -9.19 -13.42
N ILE A 575 5.05 -8.21 -13.68
CA ILE A 575 5.24 -7.62 -15.01
C ILE A 575 5.73 -8.70 -15.99
N ALA A 576 6.75 -9.47 -15.60
CA ALA A 576 7.29 -10.56 -16.41
C ALA A 576 6.22 -11.61 -16.72
N GLN A 577 5.44 -12.00 -15.71
CA GLN A 577 4.34 -12.97 -15.84
C GLN A 577 3.18 -12.44 -16.69
N SER A 578 2.84 -11.16 -16.57
CA SER A 578 1.83 -10.50 -17.39
C SER A 578 2.19 -10.56 -18.87
N TYR A 579 3.42 -10.19 -19.24
CA TYR A 579 3.89 -10.31 -20.62
C TYR A 579 3.96 -11.77 -21.10
N TYR A 580 4.33 -12.71 -20.20
CA TYR A 580 4.34 -14.14 -20.53
C TYR A 580 2.93 -14.63 -20.91
N LYS A 581 1.94 -14.33 -20.08
CA LYS A 581 0.53 -14.73 -20.29
C LYS A 581 -0.09 -14.03 -21.51
N ASN A 582 0.34 -12.82 -21.81
CA ASN A 582 -0.08 -12.11 -23.04
C ASN A 582 0.54 -12.71 -24.33
N GLY A 583 1.56 -13.57 -24.22
CA GLY A 583 2.30 -14.11 -25.36
C GLY A 583 3.45 -13.23 -25.86
N ASP A 584 3.77 -12.14 -25.16
CA ASP A 584 4.91 -11.26 -25.45
C ASP A 584 6.20 -11.81 -24.84
N TYR A 585 6.57 -13.03 -25.22
CA TYR A 585 7.64 -13.80 -24.57
C TYR A 585 9.01 -13.12 -24.56
N MET A 586 9.34 -12.34 -25.58
CA MET A 586 10.61 -11.59 -25.64
C MET A 586 10.66 -10.47 -24.59
N ILE A 587 9.56 -9.76 -24.38
CA ILE A 587 9.48 -8.72 -23.35
C ILE A 587 9.51 -9.39 -21.96
N SER A 588 8.74 -10.47 -21.79
CA SER A 588 8.72 -11.27 -20.56
C SER A 588 10.11 -11.77 -20.16
N GLU A 589 10.88 -12.31 -21.11
CA GLU A 589 12.23 -12.81 -20.89
C GLU A 589 13.18 -11.72 -20.38
N GLY A 590 13.11 -10.52 -20.96
CA GLY A 590 13.88 -9.36 -20.48
C GLY A 590 13.57 -9.00 -19.03
N TRP A 591 12.30 -9.05 -18.63
CA TRP A 591 11.89 -8.78 -17.24
C TRP A 591 12.32 -9.89 -16.27
N TYR A 592 12.23 -11.17 -16.63
CA TYR A 592 12.75 -12.25 -15.77
C TYR A 592 14.28 -12.17 -15.61
N ARG A 593 15.02 -11.83 -16.67
CA ARG A 593 16.48 -11.59 -16.55
C ARG A 593 16.80 -10.43 -15.61
N ARG A 594 15.94 -9.41 -15.59
CA ARG A 594 16.07 -8.28 -14.68
C ARG A 594 16.09 -8.75 -13.22
N ILE A 595 15.22 -9.70 -12.84
CA ILE A 595 15.21 -10.32 -11.50
C ILE A 595 16.56 -10.95 -11.18
N THR A 596 17.10 -11.77 -12.09
CA THR A 596 18.38 -12.45 -11.87
C THR A 596 19.58 -11.52 -11.75
N ARG A 597 19.49 -10.32 -12.32
CA ARG A 597 20.57 -9.32 -12.32
C ARG A 597 20.48 -8.36 -11.13
N GLU A 598 19.28 -7.88 -10.83
CA GLU A 598 19.05 -6.83 -9.83
C GLU A 598 18.79 -7.41 -8.43
N TYR A 599 18.36 -8.67 -8.32
CA TYR A 599 18.06 -9.34 -7.04
C TYR A 599 18.74 -10.72 -6.93
N PRO A 600 20.07 -10.82 -7.10
CA PRO A 600 20.78 -12.10 -7.14
C PRO A 600 20.66 -12.91 -5.84
N ASP A 601 20.47 -12.24 -4.69
CA ASP A 601 20.37 -12.89 -3.38
C ASP A 601 18.98 -13.52 -3.11
N SER A 602 17.97 -13.23 -3.95
CA SER A 602 16.61 -13.76 -3.81
C SER A 602 16.46 -15.14 -4.45
N VAL A 603 17.13 -16.15 -3.88
CA VAL A 603 17.31 -17.51 -4.48
C VAL A 603 16.04 -18.06 -5.13
N GLN A 604 14.91 -18.11 -4.42
CA GLN A 604 13.65 -18.65 -4.95
C GLN A 604 13.13 -17.88 -6.17
N TYR A 605 13.21 -16.54 -6.16
CA TYR A 605 12.81 -15.71 -7.29
C TYR A 605 13.77 -15.85 -8.46
N VAL A 606 15.07 -15.96 -8.18
CA VAL A 606 16.11 -16.16 -9.20
C VAL A 606 15.93 -17.52 -9.88
N ASP A 607 15.69 -18.59 -9.13
CA ASP A 607 15.47 -19.92 -9.67
C ASP A 607 14.20 -19.99 -10.51
N ASN A 608 13.10 -19.41 -10.01
CA ASN A 608 11.86 -19.29 -10.79
C ASN A 608 12.08 -18.45 -12.06
N ALA A 609 12.76 -17.31 -11.96
CA ALA A 609 13.07 -16.45 -13.10
C ALA A 609 13.93 -17.16 -14.14
N LYS A 610 14.96 -17.93 -13.73
CA LYS A 610 15.77 -18.76 -14.65
C LYS A 610 14.92 -19.78 -15.40
N ASN A 611 14.03 -20.48 -14.70
CA ASN A 611 13.10 -21.44 -15.31
C ASN A 611 12.13 -20.75 -16.28
N MET A 612 11.61 -19.57 -15.90
CA MET A 612 10.70 -18.81 -16.75
C MET A 612 11.40 -18.16 -17.96
N VAL A 613 12.67 -17.76 -17.84
CA VAL A 613 13.50 -17.34 -19.00
C VAL A 613 13.64 -18.50 -19.98
N ALA A 614 13.95 -19.71 -19.51
CA ALA A 614 14.04 -20.87 -20.38
C ALA A 614 12.68 -21.14 -21.05
N SER A 615 11.60 -21.17 -20.28
CA SER A 615 10.24 -21.37 -20.78
C SER A 615 9.83 -20.33 -21.83
N ALA A 616 10.12 -19.05 -21.60
CA ALA A 616 9.85 -17.97 -22.55
C ALA A 616 10.65 -18.17 -23.85
N LYS A 617 11.93 -18.55 -23.77
CA LYS A 617 12.74 -18.85 -24.96
C LYS A 617 12.25 -20.08 -25.74
N PHE A 618 11.77 -21.12 -25.05
CA PHE A 618 11.11 -22.25 -25.73
C PHE A 618 9.87 -21.78 -26.50
N LYS A 619 9.03 -20.93 -25.89
CA LYS A 619 7.86 -20.36 -26.58
C LYS A 619 8.22 -19.47 -27.77
N ILE A 620 9.32 -18.72 -27.69
CA ILE A 620 9.86 -17.97 -28.84
C ILE A 620 10.28 -18.94 -29.95
N ALA A 621 10.98 -20.02 -29.63
CA ALA A 621 11.37 -21.03 -30.60
C ALA A 621 10.17 -21.75 -31.22
N ASP A 622 9.16 -22.11 -30.43
CA ASP A 622 7.91 -22.70 -30.91
C ASP A 622 7.22 -21.77 -31.92
N LYS A 623 7.10 -20.48 -31.59
CA LYS A 623 6.51 -19.48 -32.49
C LYS A 623 7.30 -19.33 -33.79
N LEU A 624 8.63 -19.27 -33.73
CA LEU A 624 9.48 -19.24 -34.91
C LEU A 624 9.26 -20.49 -35.78
N ARG A 625 9.09 -21.65 -35.17
CA ARG A 625 8.82 -22.91 -35.89
C ARG A 625 7.43 -22.90 -36.55
N GLU A 626 6.40 -22.42 -35.86
CA GLU A 626 5.04 -22.25 -36.40
C GLU A 626 5.01 -21.28 -37.59
N GLU A 627 5.85 -20.25 -37.57
CA GLU A 627 6.06 -19.32 -38.69
C GLU A 627 6.88 -19.93 -39.85
N GLY A 628 7.31 -21.19 -39.75
CA GLY A 628 8.11 -21.91 -40.75
C GLY A 628 9.62 -21.66 -40.66
N ASN A 629 10.08 -20.85 -39.70
CA ASN A 629 11.49 -20.51 -39.51
C ASN A 629 12.23 -21.57 -38.67
N VAL A 630 12.17 -22.85 -39.09
CA VAL A 630 12.68 -24.01 -38.33
C VAL A 630 14.17 -23.88 -37.96
N GLU A 631 15.02 -23.32 -38.84
CA GLU A 631 16.45 -23.14 -38.53
C GLU A 631 16.67 -22.08 -37.44
N LEU A 632 15.92 -20.98 -37.46
CA LEU A 632 16.00 -19.94 -36.43
C LEU A 632 15.47 -20.45 -35.09
N ALA A 633 14.38 -21.21 -35.10
CA ALA A 633 13.86 -21.91 -33.92
C ALA A 633 14.93 -22.84 -33.31
N SER A 634 15.56 -23.66 -34.16
CA SER A 634 16.65 -24.57 -33.74
C SER A 634 17.83 -23.80 -33.16
N ARG A 635 18.25 -22.69 -33.78
CA ARG A 635 19.32 -21.85 -33.25
C ARG A 635 18.98 -21.25 -31.88
N ALA A 636 17.74 -20.80 -31.69
CA ALA A 636 17.28 -20.28 -30.41
C ALA A 636 17.32 -21.36 -29.32
N LEU A 637 16.87 -22.59 -29.64
CA LEU A 637 16.93 -23.74 -28.75
C LEU A 637 18.39 -24.14 -28.42
N ALA A 638 19.29 -24.12 -29.40
CA ALA A 638 20.72 -24.39 -29.17
C ALA A 638 21.36 -23.39 -28.19
N VAL A 639 20.90 -22.13 -28.16
CA VAL A 639 21.34 -21.14 -27.16
C VAL A 639 20.78 -21.46 -25.77
N ILE A 640 19.53 -21.93 -25.66
CA ILE A 640 18.99 -22.40 -24.37
C ILE A 640 19.83 -23.58 -23.87
N ALA A 641 20.09 -24.54 -24.74
CA ALA A 641 20.94 -25.70 -24.46
C ALA A 641 22.32 -25.26 -23.96
N SER A 642 22.97 -24.29 -24.60
CA SER A 642 24.33 -23.86 -24.23
C SER A 642 24.38 -23.06 -22.91
N THR A 643 23.30 -22.41 -22.51
CA THR A 643 23.30 -21.47 -21.36
C THR A 643 22.56 -21.96 -20.12
N SER A 644 21.79 -23.05 -20.19
CA SER A 644 21.04 -23.55 -19.03
C SER A 644 21.89 -24.43 -18.11
N ASP A 645 21.78 -24.19 -16.80
CA ASP A 645 22.37 -25.04 -15.75
C ASP A 645 21.43 -26.20 -15.35
N ASN A 646 20.15 -26.12 -15.75
CA ASN A 646 19.17 -27.17 -15.48
C ASN A 646 19.30 -28.27 -16.53
N VAL A 647 19.65 -29.48 -16.09
CA VAL A 647 19.89 -30.64 -16.94
C VAL A 647 18.67 -30.96 -17.82
N GLU A 648 17.48 -31.06 -17.25
CA GLU A 648 16.25 -31.40 -18.01
C GLU A 648 15.94 -30.35 -19.10
N VAL A 649 16.13 -29.07 -18.78
CA VAL A 649 15.92 -27.95 -19.71
C VAL A 649 16.94 -28.00 -20.84
N ALA A 650 18.21 -28.21 -20.52
CA ALA A 650 19.30 -28.29 -21.49
C ALA A 650 19.14 -29.51 -22.41
N GLU A 651 18.83 -30.69 -21.87
CA GLU A 651 18.57 -31.92 -22.63
C GLU A 651 17.42 -31.75 -23.61
N LYS A 652 16.27 -31.22 -23.12
CA LYS A 652 15.11 -30.97 -23.97
C LYS A 652 15.44 -29.99 -25.10
N ALA A 653 16.19 -28.92 -24.80
CA ALA A 653 16.61 -27.95 -25.81
C ALA A 653 17.56 -28.57 -26.85
N ILE A 654 18.49 -29.43 -26.43
CA ILE A 654 19.40 -30.16 -27.32
C ILE A 654 18.60 -31.05 -28.28
N ILE A 655 17.71 -31.89 -27.76
CA ILE A 655 16.96 -32.85 -28.56
C ILE A 655 16.04 -32.12 -29.56
N GLN A 656 15.28 -31.12 -29.10
CA GLN A 656 14.38 -30.37 -29.98
C GLN A 656 15.14 -29.56 -31.03
N SER A 657 16.28 -28.95 -30.67
CA SER A 657 17.12 -28.23 -31.62
C SER A 657 17.77 -29.18 -32.63
N ALA A 658 18.24 -30.36 -32.22
CA ALA A 658 18.84 -31.33 -33.12
C ALA A 658 17.79 -31.85 -34.12
N THR A 659 16.56 -32.10 -33.64
CA THR A 659 15.43 -32.49 -34.49
C THR A 659 15.11 -31.41 -35.53
N GLY A 660 15.01 -30.13 -35.13
CA GLY A 660 14.79 -29.04 -36.07
C GLY A 660 15.95 -28.83 -37.06
N TYR A 661 17.19 -29.08 -36.65
CA TYR A 661 18.32 -29.10 -37.58
C TYR A 661 18.27 -30.29 -38.54
N GLU A 662 17.78 -31.45 -38.12
CA GLU A 662 17.53 -32.59 -39.01
C GLU A 662 16.45 -32.26 -40.04
N GLU A 663 15.31 -31.71 -39.60
CA GLU A 663 14.19 -31.31 -40.48
C GLU A 663 14.60 -30.26 -41.52
N SER A 664 15.47 -29.31 -41.12
CA SER A 664 16.01 -28.29 -42.02
C SER A 664 17.19 -28.77 -42.89
N GLY A 665 17.56 -30.06 -42.82
CA GLY A 665 18.67 -30.64 -43.60
C GLY A 665 20.07 -30.26 -43.10
N ASN A 666 20.19 -29.52 -42.00
CA ASN A 666 21.46 -29.14 -41.37
C ASN A 666 22.04 -30.27 -40.51
N LEU A 667 22.24 -31.47 -41.08
CA LEU A 667 22.59 -32.69 -40.34
C LEU A 667 23.85 -32.53 -39.48
N ARG A 668 24.87 -31.83 -39.97
CA ARG A 668 26.12 -31.59 -39.21
C ARG A 668 25.89 -30.84 -37.90
N LYS A 669 24.98 -29.85 -37.88
CA LYS A 669 24.66 -29.10 -36.65
C LYS A 669 23.89 -29.99 -35.66
N ALA A 670 22.99 -30.83 -36.16
CA ALA A 670 22.26 -31.79 -35.33
C ALA A 670 23.21 -32.79 -34.66
N ILE A 671 24.15 -33.36 -35.41
CA ILE A 671 25.16 -34.30 -34.91
C ILE A 671 25.99 -33.67 -33.79
N ILE A 672 26.58 -32.48 -34.03
CA ILE A 672 27.41 -31.79 -33.03
C ILE A 672 26.63 -31.54 -31.74
N LEU A 673 25.35 -31.18 -31.83
CA LEU A 673 24.55 -30.86 -30.67
C LEU A 673 24.22 -32.11 -29.84
N LEU A 674 23.93 -33.23 -30.50
CA LEU A 674 23.68 -34.52 -29.85
C LEU A 674 24.95 -35.08 -29.20
N GLU A 675 26.10 -34.95 -29.86
CA GLU A 675 27.41 -35.31 -29.30
C GLU A 675 27.75 -34.49 -28.06
N ASN A 676 27.44 -33.18 -28.06
CA ASN A 676 27.73 -32.30 -26.94
C ASN A 676 26.98 -32.69 -25.65
N LEU A 677 25.86 -33.40 -25.76
CA LEU A 677 25.09 -33.87 -24.59
C LEU A 677 25.96 -34.73 -23.66
N ARG A 678 26.80 -35.62 -24.19
CA ARG A 678 27.68 -36.48 -23.37
C ARG A 678 28.76 -35.69 -22.63
N HIS A 679 29.27 -34.63 -23.25
CA HIS A 679 30.38 -33.86 -22.69
C HIS A 679 29.93 -33.02 -21.51
N ARG A 680 28.67 -32.57 -21.56
CA ARG A 680 28.10 -31.70 -20.54
C ARG A 680 27.28 -32.43 -19.48
N PHE A 681 26.61 -33.52 -19.86
CA PHE A 681 25.75 -34.31 -18.99
C PHE A 681 26.07 -35.81 -19.13
N PRO A 682 27.27 -36.25 -18.71
CA PRO A 682 27.76 -37.61 -18.93
C PRO A 682 26.93 -38.67 -18.21
N ASP A 683 26.11 -38.32 -17.22
CA ASP A 683 25.26 -39.26 -16.48
C ASP A 683 23.81 -39.32 -16.98
N SER A 684 23.47 -38.51 -18.01
CA SER A 684 22.11 -38.47 -18.55
C SER A 684 21.70 -39.78 -19.23
N GLU A 685 20.48 -40.22 -18.95
CA GLU A 685 19.85 -41.37 -19.63
C GLU A 685 19.60 -41.13 -21.13
N GLN A 686 19.65 -39.86 -21.58
CA GLN A 686 19.46 -39.52 -23.00
C GLN A 686 20.76 -39.58 -23.81
N VAL A 687 21.93 -39.73 -23.17
CA VAL A 687 23.23 -39.83 -23.86
C VAL A 687 23.21 -40.95 -24.88
N ASP A 688 22.80 -42.14 -24.45
CA ASP A 688 22.80 -43.35 -25.28
C ASP A 688 21.95 -43.16 -26.56
N LYS A 689 20.75 -42.59 -26.41
CA LYS A 689 19.85 -42.30 -27.55
C LYS A 689 20.43 -41.21 -28.44
N SER A 690 21.04 -40.18 -27.87
CA SER A 690 21.57 -39.04 -28.61
C SER A 690 22.78 -39.45 -29.43
N LEU A 691 23.68 -40.27 -28.88
CA LEU A 691 24.83 -40.82 -29.60
C LEU A 691 24.40 -41.76 -30.72
N LEU A 692 23.42 -42.63 -30.47
CA LEU A 692 22.88 -43.50 -31.52
C LEU A 692 22.31 -42.66 -32.67
N LYS A 693 21.51 -41.63 -32.34
CA LYS A 693 20.92 -40.74 -33.33
C LYS A 693 21.99 -39.94 -34.08
N ALA A 694 23.03 -39.47 -33.40
CA ALA A 694 24.16 -38.79 -34.04
C ALA A 694 24.84 -39.69 -35.10
N ALA A 695 25.13 -40.94 -34.74
CA ALA A 695 25.72 -41.92 -35.65
C ALA A 695 24.82 -42.22 -36.87
N GLN A 696 23.51 -42.40 -36.65
CA GLN A 696 22.52 -42.57 -37.72
C GLN A 696 22.45 -41.35 -38.65
N LEU A 697 22.59 -40.14 -38.11
CA LEU A 697 22.63 -38.91 -38.91
C LEU A 697 23.92 -38.81 -39.73
N SER A 698 25.06 -39.25 -39.18
CA SER A 698 26.34 -39.38 -39.90
C SER A 698 26.22 -40.38 -41.05
N GLU A 699 25.53 -41.50 -40.84
CA GLU A 699 25.24 -42.50 -41.87
C GLU A 699 24.33 -41.93 -42.98
N LYS A 700 23.26 -41.23 -42.60
CA LYS A 700 22.35 -40.52 -43.52
C LYS A 700 23.06 -39.43 -44.34
N LEU A 701 24.14 -38.84 -43.81
CA LEU A 701 24.99 -37.89 -44.53
C LEU A 701 25.91 -38.56 -45.56
N GLY A 702 25.99 -39.90 -45.56
CA GLY A 702 26.88 -40.69 -46.41
C GLY A 702 28.32 -40.80 -45.87
N ASP A 703 28.58 -40.28 -44.68
CA ASP A 703 29.90 -40.34 -44.04
C ASP A 703 30.02 -41.63 -43.22
N ASN A 704 30.14 -42.77 -43.91
CA ASN A 704 30.26 -44.09 -43.29
C ASN A 704 31.44 -44.17 -42.31
N ARG A 705 32.52 -43.41 -42.54
CA ARG A 705 33.68 -43.41 -41.66
C ARG A 705 33.34 -42.75 -40.33
N ARG A 706 32.71 -41.57 -40.36
CA ARG A 706 32.25 -40.89 -39.16
C ARG A 706 31.16 -41.69 -38.44
N ALA A 707 30.17 -42.21 -39.18
CA ALA A 707 29.10 -43.02 -38.61
C ALA A 707 29.65 -44.23 -37.84
N ALA A 708 30.62 -44.95 -38.41
CA ALA A 708 31.28 -46.06 -37.72
C ALA A 708 31.99 -45.61 -36.43
N GLN A 709 32.68 -44.46 -36.45
CA GLN A 709 33.32 -43.89 -35.25
C GLN A 709 32.29 -43.54 -34.18
N ASP A 710 31.22 -42.84 -34.55
CA ASP A 710 30.16 -42.41 -33.64
C ASP A 710 29.44 -43.63 -33.00
N TYR A 711 29.17 -44.68 -33.79
CA TYR A 711 28.60 -45.93 -33.29
C TYR A 711 29.55 -46.65 -32.33
N LEU A 712 30.84 -46.77 -32.66
CA LEU A 712 31.83 -47.40 -31.78
C LEU A 712 32.02 -46.63 -30.48
N GLU A 713 31.97 -45.30 -30.54
CA GLU A 713 32.07 -44.45 -29.36
C GLU A 713 30.90 -44.68 -28.39
N LEU A 714 29.68 -44.90 -28.89
CA LEU A 714 28.56 -45.33 -28.06
C LEU A 714 28.87 -46.64 -27.33
N VAL A 715 29.43 -47.63 -28.04
CA VAL A 715 29.77 -48.94 -27.47
C VAL A 715 30.88 -48.83 -26.43
N GLU A 716 31.88 -47.99 -26.66
CA GLU A 716 33.00 -47.77 -25.74
C GLU A 716 32.57 -47.06 -24.45
N ILE A 717 31.79 -45.99 -24.56
CA ILE A 717 31.37 -45.18 -23.41
C ILE A 717 30.21 -45.85 -22.65
N ARG A 718 29.33 -46.56 -23.37
CA ARG A 718 28.09 -47.16 -22.83
C ARG A 718 27.95 -48.64 -23.22
N PRO A 719 28.87 -49.51 -22.78
CA PRO A 719 28.87 -50.93 -23.16
C PRO A 719 27.62 -51.70 -22.73
N ASN A 720 26.95 -51.26 -21.66
CA ASN A 720 25.71 -51.87 -21.15
C ASN A 720 24.44 -51.21 -21.73
N SER A 721 24.57 -50.29 -22.69
CA SER A 721 23.41 -49.67 -23.32
C SER A 721 22.59 -50.71 -24.07
N LYS A 722 21.26 -50.59 -24.03
CA LYS A 722 20.37 -51.38 -24.88
C LYS A 722 20.59 -51.16 -26.38
N PHE A 723 21.30 -50.09 -26.75
CA PHE A 723 21.65 -49.76 -28.13
C PHE A 723 23.07 -50.21 -28.53
N ALA A 724 23.88 -50.70 -27.59
CA ALA A 724 25.27 -51.07 -27.86
C ALA A 724 25.39 -52.19 -28.90
N SER A 725 24.47 -53.16 -28.88
CA SER A 725 24.42 -54.23 -29.88
C SER A 725 24.13 -53.69 -31.28
N THR A 726 23.10 -52.85 -31.41
CA THR A 726 22.75 -52.19 -32.67
C THR A 726 23.90 -51.32 -33.17
N ALA A 727 24.51 -50.51 -32.31
CA ALA A 727 25.62 -49.65 -32.68
C ALA A 727 26.83 -50.43 -33.16
N LEU A 728 27.24 -51.50 -32.46
CA LEU A 728 28.37 -52.33 -32.88
C LEU A 728 28.12 -52.99 -34.25
N TYR A 729 26.90 -53.49 -34.48
CA TYR A 729 26.52 -54.09 -35.75
C TYR A 729 26.52 -53.05 -36.88
N SER A 730 25.91 -51.87 -36.65
CA SER A 730 25.90 -50.77 -37.63
C SER A 730 27.30 -50.26 -37.94
N ALA A 731 28.22 -50.20 -36.95
CA ALA A 731 29.62 -49.86 -37.19
C ALA A 731 30.31 -50.87 -38.13
N ALA A 732 30.05 -52.17 -37.95
CA ALA A 732 30.57 -53.22 -38.82
C ALA A 732 30.06 -53.06 -40.27
N VAL A 733 28.75 -52.78 -40.42
CA VAL A 733 28.13 -52.49 -41.73
C VAL A 733 28.74 -51.25 -42.37
N CYS A 734 28.99 -50.18 -41.60
CA CYS A 734 29.65 -48.97 -42.13
C CYS A 734 31.06 -49.27 -42.65
N TYR A 735 31.85 -50.11 -41.97
CA TYR A 735 33.16 -50.53 -42.47
C TYR A 735 33.08 -51.48 -43.67
N GLU A 736 32.07 -52.35 -43.73
CA GLU A 736 31.76 -53.16 -44.92
C GLU A 736 31.47 -52.27 -46.13
N ASN A 737 30.64 -51.23 -45.96
CA ASN A 737 30.32 -50.24 -47.01
C ASN A 737 31.53 -49.42 -47.44
N LEU A 738 32.52 -49.22 -46.56
CA LEU A 738 33.80 -48.58 -46.90
C LEU A 738 34.77 -49.52 -47.63
N GLY A 739 34.47 -50.82 -47.70
CA GLY A 739 35.38 -51.84 -48.23
C GLY A 739 36.52 -52.22 -47.27
N ASP A 740 36.48 -51.77 -46.02
CA ASP A 740 37.44 -52.14 -44.97
C ASP A 740 37.04 -53.50 -44.38
N ASN A 741 37.29 -54.54 -45.18
CA ASN A 741 36.92 -55.92 -44.84
C ASN A 741 37.65 -56.44 -43.59
N GLU A 742 38.79 -55.86 -43.23
CA GLU A 742 39.51 -56.21 -42.01
C GLU A 742 38.74 -55.77 -40.78
N LYS A 743 38.42 -54.47 -40.69
CA LYS A 743 37.64 -53.94 -39.56
C LYS A 743 36.22 -54.49 -39.53
N ALA A 744 35.58 -54.67 -40.69
CA ALA A 744 34.25 -55.25 -40.73
C ALA A 744 34.24 -56.65 -40.11
N ALA A 745 35.18 -57.53 -40.48
CA ALA A 745 35.30 -58.87 -39.90
C ALA A 745 35.57 -58.82 -38.38
N GLU A 746 36.48 -57.96 -37.92
CA GLU A 746 36.78 -57.79 -36.49
C GLU A 746 35.54 -57.38 -35.68
N LEU A 747 34.76 -56.42 -36.19
CA LEU A 747 33.57 -55.92 -35.48
C LEU A 747 32.42 -56.92 -35.52
N TYR A 748 32.21 -57.62 -36.64
CA TYR A 748 31.22 -58.70 -36.71
C TYR A 748 31.58 -59.87 -35.78
N ASP A 749 32.86 -60.23 -35.67
CA ASP A 749 33.34 -61.24 -34.72
C ASP A 749 33.14 -60.77 -33.27
N SER A 750 33.47 -59.51 -32.98
CA SER A 750 33.22 -58.90 -31.66
C SER A 750 31.74 -58.93 -31.30
N TYR A 751 30.87 -58.59 -32.25
CA TYR A 751 29.42 -58.68 -32.08
C TYR A 751 28.98 -60.11 -31.77
N ALA A 752 29.39 -61.09 -32.59
CA ALA A 752 29.01 -62.49 -32.42
C ALA A 752 29.58 -63.13 -31.14
N ALA A 753 30.72 -62.64 -30.65
CA ALA A 753 31.32 -63.09 -29.39
C ALA A 753 30.61 -62.49 -28.17
N THR A 754 30.17 -61.24 -28.26
CA THR A 754 29.59 -60.46 -27.15
C THR A 754 28.10 -60.73 -26.99
N TYR A 755 27.33 -60.65 -28.08
CA TYR A 755 25.87 -60.72 -28.05
C TYR A 755 25.39 -62.10 -28.49
N LYS A 756 25.11 -62.96 -27.49
CA LYS A 756 24.74 -64.37 -27.71
C LYS A 756 23.24 -64.64 -27.61
N ASP A 757 22.48 -63.65 -27.14
CA ASP A 757 21.05 -63.79 -26.81
C ASP A 757 20.13 -63.79 -28.04
N ASP A 758 20.65 -63.41 -29.21
CA ASP A 758 19.97 -63.52 -30.51
C ASP A 758 20.78 -64.44 -31.45
N PRO A 759 20.47 -65.75 -31.46
CA PRO A 759 21.18 -66.71 -32.30
C PRO A 759 21.08 -66.39 -33.80
N GLY A 760 19.98 -65.79 -34.25
CA GLY A 760 19.76 -65.41 -35.65
C GLY A 760 20.70 -64.29 -36.09
N LYS A 761 20.70 -63.16 -35.36
CA LYS A 761 21.62 -62.05 -35.63
C LYS A 761 23.08 -62.43 -35.45
N ARG A 762 23.36 -63.35 -34.53
CA ARG A 762 24.71 -63.90 -34.34
C ARG A 762 25.17 -64.73 -35.54
N VAL A 763 24.31 -65.59 -36.10
CA VAL A 763 24.60 -66.33 -37.35
C VAL A 763 24.83 -65.36 -38.51
N GLU A 764 23.99 -64.34 -38.64
CA GLU A 764 24.15 -63.29 -39.65
C GLU A 764 25.50 -62.58 -39.55
N ALA A 765 25.87 -62.09 -38.36
CA ALA A 765 27.15 -61.42 -38.13
C ALA A 765 28.33 -62.35 -38.42
N MET A 766 28.28 -63.62 -38.00
CA MET A 766 29.32 -64.59 -38.32
C MET A 766 29.43 -64.83 -39.83
N CYS A 767 28.30 -64.96 -40.54
CA CYS A 767 28.31 -65.13 -42.00
C CYS A 767 28.93 -63.92 -42.70
N LYS A 768 28.57 -62.70 -42.25
CA LYS A 768 29.17 -61.44 -42.72
C LYS A 768 30.67 -61.34 -42.44
N SER A 769 31.13 -61.79 -41.27
CA SER A 769 32.57 -61.90 -40.95
C SER A 769 33.29 -62.89 -41.88
N GLY A 770 32.66 -64.04 -42.16
CA GLY A 770 33.17 -65.02 -43.11
C GLY A 770 33.27 -64.47 -44.54
N GLU A 771 32.28 -63.71 -44.98
CA GLU A 771 32.26 -63.02 -46.28
C GLU A 771 33.37 -61.96 -46.36
N ALA A 772 33.51 -61.12 -45.34
CA ALA A 772 34.59 -60.14 -45.25
C ALA A 772 35.98 -60.81 -45.27
N SER A 773 36.14 -61.92 -44.55
CA SER A 773 37.36 -62.75 -44.56
C SER A 773 37.64 -63.35 -45.93
N PHE A 774 36.61 -63.80 -46.65
CA PHE A 774 36.73 -64.31 -48.02
C PHE A 774 37.15 -63.20 -49.01
N LYS A 775 36.54 -62.00 -48.91
CA LYS A 775 36.86 -60.85 -49.77
C LYS A 775 38.31 -60.36 -49.60
N ARG A 776 38.92 -60.54 -48.41
CA ARG A 776 40.34 -60.25 -48.15
C ARG A 776 41.29 -61.43 -48.40
N GLU A 777 40.82 -62.49 -49.06
CA GLU A 777 41.56 -63.71 -49.38
C GLU A 777 42.07 -64.54 -48.18
N ASP A 778 41.54 -64.30 -46.96
CA ASP A 778 41.80 -65.16 -45.81
C ASP A 778 40.88 -66.39 -45.84
N PHE A 779 41.14 -67.26 -46.81
CA PHE A 779 40.36 -68.47 -47.03
C PHE A 779 40.46 -69.47 -45.87
N LYS A 780 41.50 -69.40 -45.03
CA LYS A 780 41.57 -70.29 -43.87
C LYS A 780 40.51 -69.87 -42.84
N ARG A 781 40.50 -68.58 -42.48
CA ARG A 781 39.55 -68.02 -41.52
C ARG A 781 38.12 -68.09 -42.03
N ALA A 782 37.88 -67.70 -43.29
CA ALA A 782 36.54 -67.75 -43.89
C ALA A 782 35.93 -69.16 -43.80
N LYS A 783 36.72 -70.21 -44.07
CA LYS A 783 36.29 -71.60 -43.96
C LYS A 783 35.90 -71.95 -42.53
N GLU A 784 36.74 -71.63 -41.56
CA GLU A 784 36.49 -71.92 -40.14
C GLU A 784 35.19 -71.24 -39.66
N ILE A 785 34.95 -70.00 -40.11
CA ILE A 785 33.74 -69.24 -39.79
C ILE A 785 32.50 -69.87 -40.44
N PHE A 786 32.50 -70.14 -41.75
CA PHE A 786 31.35 -70.73 -42.43
C PHE A 786 31.00 -72.13 -41.90
N GLU A 787 31.99 -72.96 -41.59
CA GLU A 787 31.74 -74.24 -40.92
C GLU A 787 31.15 -74.05 -39.51
N SER A 788 31.51 -72.97 -38.80
CA SER A 788 30.94 -72.63 -37.51
C SER A 788 29.49 -72.16 -37.62
N VAL A 789 29.17 -71.35 -38.64
CA VAL A 789 27.79 -70.94 -38.97
C VAL A 789 26.90 -72.16 -39.18
N ILE A 790 27.35 -73.12 -40.00
CA ILE A 790 26.61 -74.37 -40.28
C ILE A 790 26.40 -75.20 -39.00
N ARG A 791 27.45 -75.37 -38.18
CA ARG A 791 27.33 -76.09 -36.90
C ARG A 791 26.34 -75.43 -35.96
N MET A 792 26.37 -74.10 -35.87
CA MET A 792 25.48 -73.33 -35.01
C MET A 792 24.02 -73.39 -35.49
N TYR A 793 23.80 -73.24 -36.80
CA TYR A 793 22.48 -73.38 -37.41
C TYR A 793 21.88 -74.77 -37.17
N ASN A 794 22.65 -75.84 -37.45
CA ASN A 794 22.19 -77.22 -37.24
C ASN A 794 21.89 -77.51 -35.76
N LYS A 795 22.68 -76.94 -34.84
CA LYS A 795 22.41 -77.07 -33.42
C LYS A 795 21.08 -76.40 -33.05
N ALA A 796 20.87 -75.16 -33.48
CA ALA A 796 19.62 -74.42 -33.23
C ALA A 796 18.40 -75.16 -33.81
N ALA A 797 18.50 -75.66 -35.05
CA ALA A 797 17.45 -76.45 -35.69
C ALA A 797 17.11 -77.74 -34.90
N ASN A 798 18.12 -78.44 -34.37
CA ASN A 798 17.92 -79.63 -33.53
C ASN A 798 17.28 -79.29 -32.16
N GLU A 799 17.50 -78.08 -31.66
CA GLU A 799 16.91 -77.56 -30.41
C GLU A 799 15.50 -76.96 -30.65
N GLY A 800 15.01 -76.97 -31.90
CA GLY A 800 13.68 -76.47 -32.28
C GLY A 800 13.61 -74.97 -32.57
N GLU A 801 14.76 -74.29 -32.63
CA GLU A 801 14.85 -72.87 -33.00
C GLU A 801 14.87 -72.72 -34.53
N MET A 802 14.03 -71.81 -35.05
CA MET A 802 13.95 -71.51 -36.48
C MET A 802 14.80 -70.28 -36.80
N LEU A 803 15.96 -70.49 -37.43
CA LEU A 803 16.86 -69.43 -37.89
C LEU A 803 16.68 -69.18 -39.38
N ASP A 804 17.08 -67.98 -39.84
CA ASP A 804 17.03 -67.61 -41.26
C ASP A 804 17.95 -68.53 -42.10
N GLU A 805 17.32 -69.25 -43.04
CA GLU A 805 17.99 -70.19 -43.93
C GLU A 805 18.96 -69.50 -44.90
N TYR A 806 18.80 -68.19 -45.12
CA TYR A 806 19.65 -67.39 -46.01
C TYR A 806 21.14 -67.52 -45.68
N TYR A 807 21.50 -67.37 -44.40
CA TYR A 807 22.91 -67.32 -43.99
C TYR A 807 23.58 -68.70 -43.96
N VAL A 808 22.84 -69.77 -43.65
CA VAL A 808 23.38 -71.13 -43.73
C VAL A 808 23.54 -71.58 -45.19
N ALA A 809 22.59 -71.22 -46.06
CA ALA A 809 22.70 -71.44 -47.50
C ALA A 809 23.90 -70.69 -48.09
N GLN A 810 24.09 -69.42 -47.69
CA GLN A 810 25.27 -68.63 -48.03
C GLN A 810 26.56 -69.32 -47.57
N ALA A 811 26.63 -69.76 -46.31
CA ALA A 811 27.82 -70.41 -45.78
C ALA A 811 28.20 -71.68 -46.55
N HIS A 812 27.22 -72.53 -46.87
CA HIS A 812 27.44 -73.72 -47.71
C HIS A 812 27.91 -73.34 -49.12
N PHE A 813 27.30 -72.32 -49.73
CA PHE A 813 27.68 -71.85 -51.05
C PHE A 813 29.12 -71.30 -51.06
N MET A 814 29.48 -70.49 -50.08
CA MET A 814 30.83 -69.90 -49.97
C MET A 814 31.89 -70.98 -49.70
N LEU A 815 31.60 -72.01 -48.90
CA LEU A 815 32.46 -73.19 -48.81
C LEU A 815 32.58 -73.92 -50.15
N GLY A 816 31.48 -74.00 -50.90
CA GLY A 816 31.45 -74.46 -52.28
C GLY A 816 32.43 -73.71 -53.18
N GLU A 817 32.40 -72.37 -53.18
CA GLU A 817 33.34 -71.53 -53.95
C GLU A 817 34.80 -71.80 -53.57
N MET A 818 35.08 -72.01 -52.28
CA MET A 818 36.43 -72.31 -51.80
C MET A 818 36.90 -73.70 -52.24
N TYR A 819 36.03 -74.70 -52.14
CA TYR A 819 36.31 -76.04 -52.66
C TYR A 819 36.43 -76.04 -54.19
N PHE A 820 35.64 -75.22 -54.87
CA PHE A 820 35.68 -75.07 -56.32
C PHE A 820 37.00 -74.46 -56.79
N ASN A 821 37.48 -73.44 -56.09
CA ASN A 821 38.81 -72.86 -56.32
C ASN A 821 39.95 -73.87 -56.09
N HIS A 822 39.84 -74.77 -55.10
CA HIS A 822 40.80 -75.85 -54.93
C HIS A 822 40.70 -76.89 -56.05
N TYR A 823 39.46 -77.25 -56.41
CA TYR A 823 39.12 -78.19 -57.47
C TYR A 823 39.67 -77.76 -58.84
N LEU A 824 39.57 -76.47 -59.19
CA LEU A 824 40.12 -75.91 -60.44
C LEU A 824 41.65 -76.01 -60.53
N LYS A 825 42.37 -76.01 -59.40
CA LYS A 825 43.84 -76.08 -59.38
C LYS A 825 44.40 -77.49 -59.66
N ILE A 826 43.57 -78.52 -59.64
CA ILE A 826 43.99 -79.91 -59.87
C ILE A 826 43.99 -80.21 -61.38
N ARG A 827 45.17 -80.52 -61.93
CA ARG A 827 45.40 -80.86 -63.35
C ARG A 827 45.72 -82.34 -63.54
N LEU A 828 45.37 -82.91 -64.70
CA LEU A 828 45.59 -84.31 -65.04
C LEU A 828 47.00 -84.51 -65.61
N VAL A 829 47.99 -84.64 -64.71
CA VAL A 829 49.40 -84.92 -65.02
C VAL A 829 49.88 -86.19 -64.32
N GLU A 830 51.03 -86.74 -64.72
CA GLU A 830 51.65 -87.88 -64.00
C GLU A 830 51.97 -87.52 -62.52
N PRO A 831 51.74 -88.42 -61.55
CA PRO A 831 51.07 -89.72 -61.64
C PRO A 831 49.55 -89.60 -61.81
N LEU A 832 49.03 -90.10 -62.94
CA LEU A 832 47.63 -89.89 -63.37
C LEU A 832 46.59 -90.36 -62.34
N GLN A 833 46.74 -91.60 -61.83
CA GLN A 833 45.78 -92.19 -60.88
C GLN A 833 45.63 -91.38 -59.59
N LYS A 834 46.72 -90.75 -59.11
CA LYS A 834 46.71 -89.91 -57.92
C LYS A 834 45.97 -88.60 -58.18
N ASN A 835 46.20 -87.96 -59.34
CA ASN A 835 45.54 -86.71 -59.68
C ASN A 835 44.05 -86.91 -60.02
N ILE A 836 43.67 -88.03 -60.63
CA ILE A 836 42.27 -88.44 -60.79
C ILE A 836 41.61 -88.60 -59.42
N SER A 837 42.20 -89.38 -58.51
CA SER A 837 41.64 -89.60 -57.16
C SER A 837 41.49 -88.29 -56.38
N ARG A 838 42.43 -87.34 -56.54
CA ARG A 838 42.35 -86.01 -55.93
C ARG A 838 41.25 -85.15 -56.57
N LYS A 839 41.12 -85.16 -57.89
CA LYS A 839 40.07 -84.42 -58.61
C LYS A 839 38.69 -84.98 -58.26
N ASP A 840 38.54 -86.30 -58.11
CA ASP A 840 37.31 -86.96 -57.69
C ASP A 840 36.90 -86.54 -56.28
N ALA A 841 37.82 -86.60 -55.32
CA ALA A 841 37.56 -86.15 -53.95
C ALA A 841 37.20 -84.67 -53.90
N ALA A 842 37.87 -83.82 -54.70
CA ALA A 842 37.56 -82.40 -54.79
C ALA A 842 36.19 -82.14 -55.44
N LEU A 843 35.83 -82.86 -56.52
CA LEU A 843 34.51 -82.78 -57.14
C LEU A 843 33.41 -83.21 -56.17
N GLN A 844 33.63 -84.29 -55.40
CA GLN A 844 32.68 -84.73 -54.37
C GLN A 844 32.45 -83.65 -53.29
N ALA A 845 33.51 -82.97 -52.85
CA ALA A 845 33.41 -81.88 -51.88
C ALA A 845 32.64 -80.67 -52.44
N VAL A 846 32.93 -80.28 -53.69
CA VAL A 846 32.23 -79.21 -54.42
C VAL A 846 30.74 -79.54 -54.57
N VAL A 847 30.44 -80.74 -55.07
CA VAL A 847 29.07 -81.19 -55.31
C VAL A 847 28.28 -81.24 -54.01
N LYS A 848 28.89 -81.76 -52.94
CA LYS A 848 28.26 -81.76 -51.62
C LYS A 848 27.93 -80.35 -51.15
N ALA A 849 28.90 -79.43 -51.16
CA ALA A 849 28.71 -78.08 -50.63
C ALA A 849 27.63 -77.29 -51.39
N TYR A 850 27.61 -77.33 -52.72
CA TYR A 850 26.57 -76.66 -53.50
C TYR A 850 25.21 -77.35 -53.38
N ASN A 851 25.15 -78.69 -53.32
CA ASN A 851 23.88 -79.37 -53.06
C ASN A 851 23.32 -79.00 -51.68
N ASP A 852 24.17 -78.99 -50.65
CA ASP A 852 23.79 -78.57 -49.30
C ASP A 852 23.23 -77.13 -49.33
N ALA A 853 23.88 -76.20 -50.04
CA ALA A 853 23.35 -74.84 -50.24
C ALA A 853 21.99 -74.81 -50.96
N ALA A 854 21.81 -75.67 -51.97
CA ALA A 854 20.57 -75.75 -52.76
C ALA A 854 19.38 -76.36 -52.02
N THR A 855 19.61 -77.04 -50.88
CA THR A 855 18.53 -77.63 -50.08
C THR A 855 17.64 -76.59 -49.40
N TYR A 856 18.19 -75.42 -49.05
CA TYR A 856 17.57 -74.41 -48.20
C TYR A 856 16.52 -73.52 -48.87
N GLN A 857 15.98 -73.84 -50.05
CA GLN A 857 14.94 -73.08 -50.77
C GLN A 857 15.15 -71.54 -50.94
N VAL A 858 16.31 -71.00 -50.58
CA VAL A 858 16.67 -69.59 -50.77
C VAL A 858 17.02 -69.39 -52.23
N ALA A 859 16.19 -68.65 -52.95
CA ALA A 859 16.26 -68.47 -54.40
C ALA A 859 17.68 -68.10 -54.89
N ASP A 860 18.32 -67.13 -54.26
CA ASP A 860 19.65 -66.64 -54.65
C ASP A 860 20.71 -67.74 -54.55
N TRP A 861 20.79 -68.42 -53.41
CA TRP A 861 21.81 -69.46 -53.18
C TRP A 861 21.51 -70.76 -53.92
N LYS A 862 20.23 -71.13 -54.05
CA LYS A 862 19.82 -72.33 -54.80
C LYS A 862 20.12 -72.18 -56.28
N THR A 863 19.80 -71.03 -56.87
CA THR A 863 20.07 -70.78 -58.30
C THR A 863 21.57 -70.64 -58.57
N ALA A 864 22.31 -69.98 -57.68
CA ALA A 864 23.77 -69.91 -57.75
C ALA A 864 24.42 -71.30 -57.67
N ALA A 865 24.00 -72.12 -56.70
CA ALA A 865 24.52 -73.46 -56.48
C ALA A 865 24.25 -74.40 -57.66
N LEU A 866 23.04 -74.41 -58.23
CA LEU A 866 22.72 -75.22 -59.41
C LEU A 866 23.56 -74.80 -60.62
N HIS A 867 23.77 -73.50 -60.83
CA HIS A 867 24.67 -73.02 -61.87
C HIS A 867 26.11 -73.53 -61.65
N LYS A 868 26.62 -73.38 -60.42
CA LYS A 868 27.97 -73.80 -60.06
C LYS A 868 28.19 -75.31 -60.13
N LEU A 869 27.15 -76.11 -59.86
CA LEU A 869 27.17 -77.57 -60.09
C LEU A 869 27.33 -77.90 -61.58
N GLY A 870 26.58 -77.20 -62.45
CA GLY A 870 26.76 -77.31 -63.89
C GLY A 870 28.18 -76.97 -64.32
N GLU A 871 28.71 -75.83 -63.83
CA GLU A 871 30.08 -75.38 -64.10
C GLU A 871 31.12 -76.41 -63.63
N ALA A 872 30.92 -77.03 -62.47
CA ALA A 872 31.84 -78.04 -61.95
C ALA A 872 31.90 -79.32 -62.78
N PHE A 873 30.76 -79.81 -63.27
CA PHE A 873 30.73 -80.98 -64.16
C PHE A 873 31.27 -80.66 -65.55
N GLU A 874 31.02 -79.46 -66.06
CA GLU A 874 31.61 -79.00 -67.31
C GLU A 874 33.14 -78.92 -67.21
N GLU A 875 33.66 -78.34 -66.12
CA GLU A 875 35.09 -78.30 -65.86
C GLU A 875 35.68 -79.72 -65.67
N TYR A 876 34.90 -80.66 -65.13
CA TYR A 876 35.35 -82.05 -65.00
C TYR A 876 35.45 -82.73 -66.37
N ALA A 877 34.51 -82.45 -67.27
CA ALA A 877 34.60 -82.88 -68.66
C ALA A 877 35.81 -82.27 -69.37
N HIS A 878 36.08 -80.99 -69.12
CA HIS A 878 37.28 -80.31 -69.63
C HIS A 878 38.58 -80.92 -69.08
N PHE A 879 38.62 -81.28 -67.79
CA PHE A 879 39.74 -81.99 -67.17
C PHE A 879 40.08 -83.30 -67.88
N TRP A 880 39.07 -84.08 -68.32
CA TRP A 880 39.31 -85.28 -69.13
C TRP A 880 39.73 -84.96 -70.57
N TRP A 881 39.11 -83.97 -71.21
CA TRP A 881 39.43 -83.61 -72.60
C TRP A 881 40.81 -82.96 -72.77
N SER A 882 41.25 -82.23 -71.75
CA SER A 882 42.58 -81.60 -71.69
C SER A 882 43.69 -82.55 -71.27
N SER A 883 43.39 -83.83 -71.00
CA SER A 883 44.39 -84.83 -70.64
C SER A 883 45.46 -84.99 -71.74
N GLU A 884 46.70 -85.29 -71.35
CA GLU A 884 47.76 -85.66 -72.30
C GLU A 884 47.35 -86.91 -73.11
N ARG A 885 47.64 -86.90 -74.42
CA ARG A 885 47.31 -88.01 -75.32
C ARG A 885 48.47 -89.03 -75.29
N PRO A 886 48.20 -90.34 -75.31
CA PRO A 886 49.26 -91.35 -75.36
C PRO A 886 50.16 -91.18 -76.59
N GLU A 887 51.48 -91.20 -76.39
CA GLU A 887 52.45 -91.15 -77.49
C GLU A 887 52.51 -92.48 -78.24
N GLY A 888 52.68 -92.44 -79.57
CA GLY A 888 52.89 -93.63 -80.41
C GLY A 888 51.65 -94.23 -81.08
N LEU A 889 50.47 -93.60 -80.96
CA LEU A 889 49.26 -93.99 -81.69
C LEU A 889 49.25 -93.41 -83.12
N ASP A 890 48.82 -94.20 -84.11
CA ASP A 890 48.55 -93.68 -85.46
C ASP A 890 47.26 -92.83 -85.50
N ALA A 891 47.00 -92.13 -86.61
CA ALA A 891 45.85 -91.23 -86.73
C ALA A 891 44.49 -91.93 -86.48
N THR A 892 44.36 -93.20 -86.84
CA THR A 892 43.13 -93.98 -86.67
C THR A 892 42.97 -94.44 -85.21
N GLN A 893 44.07 -94.88 -84.60
CA GLN A 893 44.15 -95.26 -83.19
C GLN A 893 43.93 -94.05 -82.27
N MET A 894 44.48 -92.88 -82.61
CA MET A 894 44.25 -91.62 -81.89
C MET A 894 42.80 -91.19 -81.98
N ALA A 895 42.19 -91.23 -83.18
CA ALA A 895 40.77 -90.92 -83.35
C ALA A 895 39.86 -91.89 -82.56
N SER A 896 40.21 -93.18 -82.51
CA SER A 896 39.49 -94.18 -81.71
C SER A 896 39.64 -93.94 -80.20
N TYR A 897 40.86 -93.57 -79.75
CA TYR A 897 41.10 -93.19 -78.36
C TYR A 897 40.34 -91.93 -77.97
N GLU A 898 40.39 -90.88 -78.79
CA GLU A 898 39.65 -89.63 -78.56
C GLU A 898 38.14 -89.84 -78.60
N ALA A 899 37.62 -90.68 -79.49
CA ALA A 899 36.21 -91.05 -79.51
C ALA A 899 35.81 -91.81 -78.24
N THR A 900 36.66 -92.72 -77.75
CA THR A 900 36.45 -93.47 -76.50
C THR A 900 36.53 -92.56 -75.28
N LEU A 901 37.50 -91.66 -75.23
CA LEU A 901 37.66 -90.65 -74.18
C LEU A 901 36.45 -89.71 -74.17
N LYS A 902 36.03 -89.23 -75.35
CA LYS A 902 34.86 -88.37 -75.51
C LYS A 902 33.60 -89.07 -74.99
N GLY A 903 33.29 -90.26 -75.51
CA GLY A 903 32.07 -91.00 -75.15
C GLY A 903 32.04 -91.54 -73.72
N ASN A 904 33.16 -92.04 -73.20
CA ASN A 904 33.19 -92.68 -71.88
C ASN A 904 33.54 -91.73 -70.72
N LYS A 905 34.23 -90.62 -71.00
CA LYS A 905 34.81 -89.75 -69.95
C LYS A 905 34.47 -88.27 -70.07
N VAL A 906 34.05 -87.75 -71.22
CA VAL A 906 33.74 -86.31 -71.39
C VAL A 906 32.23 -86.08 -71.48
N GLU A 907 31.58 -86.72 -72.45
CA GLU A 907 30.17 -86.56 -72.76
C GLU A 907 29.23 -86.87 -71.57
N PRO A 908 29.46 -87.91 -70.73
CA PRO A 908 28.62 -88.16 -69.57
C PRO A 908 28.60 -87.01 -68.56
N TYR A 909 29.71 -86.29 -68.38
CA TYR A 909 29.77 -85.15 -67.47
C TYR A 909 29.24 -83.87 -68.11
N GLN A 910 29.38 -83.69 -69.43
CA GLN A 910 28.71 -82.61 -70.16
C GLN A 910 27.19 -82.75 -70.08
N LEU A 911 26.66 -83.96 -70.28
CA LEU A 911 25.24 -84.28 -70.07
C LEU A 911 24.77 -83.94 -68.66
N LYS A 912 25.59 -84.29 -67.65
CA LYS A 912 25.29 -83.95 -66.26
C LYS A 912 25.30 -82.44 -66.01
N ALA A 913 26.19 -81.68 -66.63
CA ALA A 913 26.18 -80.22 -66.56
C ALA A 913 24.90 -79.63 -67.19
N VAL A 914 24.45 -80.18 -68.34
CA VAL A 914 23.17 -79.83 -68.97
C VAL A 914 22.00 -80.04 -68.02
N GLU A 915 21.95 -81.16 -67.30
CA GLU A 915 20.89 -81.45 -66.32
C GLU A 915 20.79 -80.37 -65.24
N PHE A 916 21.93 -79.92 -64.69
CA PHE A 916 21.94 -78.86 -63.68
C PHE A 916 21.53 -77.50 -64.24
N TYR A 917 22.01 -77.11 -65.43
CA TYR A 917 21.60 -75.85 -66.05
C TYR A 917 20.11 -75.84 -66.40
N ARG A 918 19.58 -76.92 -66.99
CA ARG A 918 18.14 -77.06 -67.27
C ARG A 918 17.32 -77.01 -66.00
N SER A 919 17.76 -77.71 -64.95
CA SER A 919 17.09 -77.68 -63.65
C SER A 919 17.05 -76.26 -63.06
N ASN A 920 18.13 -75.49 -63.21
CA ASN A 920 18.19 -74.12 -62.74
C ASN A 920 17.26 -73.18 -63.52
N ILE A 921 17.20 -73.32 -64.85
CA ILE A 921 16.33 -72.51 -65.72
C ILE A 921 14.86 -72.83 -65.42
N LYS A 922 14.54 -74.12 -65.33
CA LYS A 922 13.20 -74.59 -64.97
C LYS A 922 12.78 -74.08 -63.60
N LEU A 923 13.68 -74.12 -62.61
CA LEU A 923 13.44 -73.53 -61.29
C LEU A 923 13.09 -72.03 -61.40
N GLY A 924 13.83 -71.29 -62.23
CA GLY A 924 13.58 -69.88 -62.53
C GLY A 924 12.20 -69.62 -63.14
N GLU A 925 11.80 -70.43 -64.11
CA GLU A 925 10.51 -70.31 -64.81
C GLU A 925 9.33 -70.69 -63.91
N GLU A 926 9.44 -71.79 -63.16
CA GLU A 926 8.37 -72.28 -62.28
C GLU A 926 8.11 -71.35 -61.09
N ASN A 927 9.13 -70.61 -60.63
CA ASN A 927 9.02 -69.74 -59.44
C ASN A 927 9.11 -68.25 -59.78
N ASN A 928 9.09 -67.89 -61.07
CA ASN A 928 9.23 -66.52 -61.56
C ASN A 928 10.46 -65.78 -60.98
N ILE A 929 11.57 -66.49 -60.81
CA ILE A 929 12.84 -65.94 -60.32
C ILE A 929 13.61 -65.42 -61.53
N GLN A 930 14.04 -64.16 -61.48
CA GLN A 930 14.94 -63.57 -62.46
C GLN A 930 16.18 -63.05 -61.75
N ASN A 931 17.32 -63.71 -61.96
CA ASN A 931 18.61 -63.28 -61.44
C ASN A 931 19.75 -63.68 -62.39
N ASP A 932 20.94 -63.17 -62.10
CA ASP A 932 22.13 -63.36 -62.93
C ASP A 932 22.50 -64.84 -63.13
N TRP A 933 22.25 -65.70 -62.15
CA TRP A 933 22.63 -67.11 -62.20
C TRP A 933 21.75 -67.93 -63.16
N ILE A 934 20.46 -67.60 -63.25
CA ILE A 934 19.56 -68.19 -64.24
C ILE A 934 19.99 -67.77 -65.64
N MET A 935 20.29 -66.48 -65.84
CA MET A 935 20.78 -65.97 -67.12
C MET A 935 22.09 -66.63 -67.54
N ARG A 936 23.07 -66.72 -66.63
CA ARG A 936 24.34 -67.43 -66.89
C ARG A 936 24.10 -68.91 -67.23
N SER A 937 23.13 -69.56 -66.59
CA SER A 937 22.77 -70.96 -66.90
C SER A 937 22.14 -71.11 -68.28
N ARG A 938 21.27 -70.18 -68.71
CA ARG A 938 20.73 -70.15 -70.08
C ARG A 938 21.84 -70.05 -71.12
N THR A 939 22.76 -69.10 -70.92
CA THR A 939 23.88 -68.87 -71.83
C THR A 939 24.79 -70.10 -71.94
N ARG A 940 25.14 -70.72 -70.80
CA ARG A 940 25.96 -71.95 -70.79
C ARG A 940 25.24 -73.13 -71.41
N LEU A 941 23.94 -73.30 -71.14
CA LEU A 941 23.15 -74.40 -71.69
C LEU A 941 23.16 -74.41 -73.22
N VAL A 942 22.85 -73.27 -73.85
CA VAL A 942 22.87 -73.13 -75.32
C VAL A 942 24.24 -73.49 -75.89
N THR A 943 25.31 -73.03 -75.24
CA THR A 943 26.68 -73.33 -75.66
C THR A 943 26.95 -74.84 -75.61
N LEU A 944 26.54 -75.51 -74.54
CA LEU A 944 26.84 -76.93 -74.32
C LEU A 944 25.98 -77.86 -75.19
N GLU A 945 24.71 -77.52 -75.43
CA GLU A 945 23.82 -78.26 -76.34
C GLU A 945 24.32 -78.24 -77.79
N ASN A 946 24.91 -77.12 -78.22
CA ASN A 946 25.56 -77.01 -79.53
C ASN A 946 26.79 -77.92 -79.63
N VAL A 947 27.62 -77.99 -78.57
CA VAL A 947 28.81 -78.86 -78.52
C VAL A 947 28.42 -80.35 -78.56
N LEU A 948 27.29 -80.71 -77.94
CA LEU A 948 26.79 -82.08 -77.86
C LEU A 948 25.95 -82.51 -79.09
N GLY A 949 25.66 -81.60 -80.02
CA GLY A 949 24.79 -81.88 -81.17
C GLY A 949 23.33 -82.16 -80.77
N MET A 950 22.89 -81.65 -79.61
CA MET A 950 21.56 -81.86 -79.05
C MET A 950 20.55 -80.77 -79.46
N ALA A 951 20.96 -79.88 -80.37
CA ALA A 951 20.10 -78.81 -80.87
C ALA A 951 18.93 -79.39 -81.71
N GLN A 952 17.80 -79.68 -81.06
CA GLN A 952 16.51 -79.82 -81.73
C GLN A 952 15.62 -78.60 -81.42
N ALA A 953 15.28 -77.88 -82.50
CA ALA A 953 14.10 -77.05 -82.72
C ALA A 953 13.21 -76.72 -81.50
N SER A 954 13.69 -75.90 -80.59
CA SER A 954 12.84 -74.98 -79.82
C SER A 954 13.14 -73.57 -80.32
N GLY A 955 12.28 -73.06 -81.19
CA GLY A 955 12.41 -71.74 -81.79
C GLY A 955 12.40 -70.64 -80.73
N GLN A 956 13.56 -70.02 -80.52
CA GLN A 956 13.71 -68.60 -80.25
C GLN A 956 15.14 -68.23 -80.65
N THR A 957 15.24 -67.51 -81.76
CA THR A 957 16.49 -67.01 -82.34
C THR A 957 17.18 -66.04 -81.39
N ALA A 958 18.50 -66.16 -81.29
CA ALA A 958 19.41 -65.38 -80.47
C ALA A 958 19.63 -63.93 -80.96
N THR A 959 18.55 -63.18 -81.19
CA THR A 959 18.63 -61.80 -81.72
C THR A 959 17.88 -60.75 -80.92
N ASP A 960 17.44 -61.01 -79.69
CA ASP A 960 16.91 -59.93 -78.83
C ASP A 960 17.59 -59.93 -77.45
N PHE A 961 18.13 -58.76 -77.10
CA PHE A 961 18.69 -58.27 -75.82
C PHE A 961 20.21 -58.35 -75.60
N GLU A 962 20.89 -57.40 -76.27
CA GLU A 962 21.87 -56.48 -75.64
C GLU A 962 21.25 -55.68 -74.49
#